data_AF-A0A2M7DYE7-F1
#
_entry.id   AF-A0A2M7DYE7-F1
#
_cell.length_a   1.000
_cell.length_b   1.000
_cell.length_c   1.000
_cell.angle_alpha   90.00
_cell.angle_beta   90.00
_cell.angle_gamma   90.00
#
_symmetry.space_group_name_H-M   'P 1'
#
loop_
_entity.id
_entity.type
_entity.pdbx_description
1 polymer ?
#
loop_
_entity_poly.entity_id
_entity_poly.type
_entity_poly.pdbx_seq_one_letter_code
_entity_poly.pdbx_strand_id
1 'polypeptide(L)'
;WNEQILKTRQSFYNYRYNYEKRKTFSTIIFTDRAIYRPGQTIYYKGIVIENDSSTRSIAKKYSTTLSFMDPNYQLITKVEHVTNEFGTFNGTLQIPQGLLNGNFQLTTPDGSISISVEEYKRPKFMAELKPFNGNYRLNDSVEVSGKGVAYSGPSISDAKVTYRVVRTPIWRGWWWMPYKQTSVEITNGKTITDENGEFKIKFKAIPDLSIKENDFTDFNYKVYVDITDINGETQSDSKSITIGYTSLIVDVDVPNILNSNEKKKYNIITNNLNGQKISASGKITISRLEDVQNFFRKRLWTKPDNFYYTKNDWKSKYSGNEYDGETDISKLKVLNKVFSYGFDSGKEEKFEIKDLSNWEPGRYVIEINSIDSFGKPVINKKFITVYSESSTILPFATQFWYASVKNEYQPGETAKFIVGSSYNNANLLYEVEHKSKIVYRKWLKISNQQTLIELPIEEKYRGNVSVHFKLISYNRVYSSDATLQVPYSNKELKITFETFRNKLLPGQQEEWRIKISGPKGEKVAAEMVATLYDKSLDALKANYWGFNVFPYDYMNLYLSPDLFSYQSSNQIIRNYKSYPEMPYQRYDALNWFGFYYYNNYYGYNRSADGKGSKRYRYAAKPAMAMAGEALEEKEVEASMISKSENKKNVQESDKAIADTTPNEQGIDSRTEGQANIDNVKARTNLNETAFFYPTLMTNENGEVIVKFTVPEALTTWKMLGFAHTQNLEYGFIDNELVTQKELMVIPNLPRFFRENDKMELSVKISNLSEKLLSGNAKIEFTDAITMKPVLEILEKNEDLKSFSVNKKGNTNVIWNISIPQGVNALSVKIVATAENFSDGEESVVPVMSNRMLVTESMPLPIRGNSSKTFEFKKLLESGNSSTLKSFKYTLEFTSNPAWYAVQALPYIMEYPYECSEQTFSRYYANSLATFIAGSSPKIKAVFDSWKNTPDSKALLSNLEKNQELKSVLLQETPWVLDAQDETQRKRNIGLLFDLNRMSNEMNVALKKLEKEQSANGGWPWFPGMPESRYITQHIVSGFGHLQKLKVVDYKNDDKIKTMVENGVDYLDKRIKDDYDYLLKHYTKEEMQKKFISSIQIQYLYARSFYSEISIPARCKTAFEYYKGQAEKYWLSENKYMQGMLALGLNRFGSIKVPQDIIKSLHENSLTNEELGMYWKENEAGYYWYQAPIETQALLIEAF
;
A
#
# COMPACT_ATOMS: atom_id res chain seq x y z
N TRP A 1 0.51 44.28 -47.94
CA TRP A 1 1.72 43.72 -47.29
C TRP A 1 1.54 43.46 -45.78
N ASN A 2 0.39 42.98 -45.27
CA ASN A 2 0.23 42.75 -43.81
C ASN A 2 -0.75 41.63 -43.36
N GLU A 3 -1.41 40.88 -44.27
CA GLU A 3 -2.47 39.91 -43.86
C GLU A 3 -1.95 38.51 -43.47
N GLN A 4 -0.70 38.17 -43.82
CA GLN A 4 -0.08 36.87 -43.48
C GLN A 4 0.95 36.97 -42.34
N ILE A 5 0.93 38.08 -41.58
CA ILE A 5 1.87 38.32 -40.49
C ILE A 5 1.19 38.00 -39.16
N LEU A 6 1.85 37.20 -38.32
CA LEU A 6 1.51 37.05 -36.92
C LEU A 6 2.12 38.23 -36.14
N LYS A 7 1.28 39.12 -35.62
CA LYS A 7 1.67 40.21 -34.70
C LYS A 7 1.88 39.62 -33.32
N THR A 8 3.13 39.36 -32.96
CA THR A 8 3.51 38.78 -31.67
C THR A 8 3.76 39.84 -30.60
N ARG A 9 2.78 40.71 -30.33
CA ARG A 9 2.90 41.80 -29.32
C ARG A 9 2.91 41.28 -27.85
N GLN A 10 3.06 39.98 -27.65
CA GLN A 10 2.79 39.29 -26.38
C GLN A 10 3.99 38.46 -25.95
N SER A 11 4.14 38.27 -24.64
CA SER A 11 5.18 37.44 -24.05
C SER A 11 4.98 35.97 -24.45
N PHE A 12 5.97 35.40 -25.12
CA PHE A 12 6.10 33.95 -25.27
C PHE A 12 6.76 33.35 -24.02
N TYR A 13 6.32 32.16 -23.64
CA TYR A 13 7.07 31.30 -22.72
C TYR A 13 7.68 30.16 -23.54
N ASN A 14 9.01 30.03 -23.46
CA ASN A 14 9.73 28.92 -24.06
C ASN A 14 10.35 28.08 -22.95
N TYR A 15 9.92 26.83 -22.85
CA TYR A 15 10.55 25.86 -21.97
C TYR A 15 11.80 25.33 -22.66
N ARG A 16 12.97 25.87 -22.30
CA ARG A 16 14.24 25.26 -22.69
C ARG A 16 14.54 24.08 -21.78
N TYR A 17 14.12 22.89 -22.19
CA TYR A 17 14.67 21.67 -21.64
C TYR A 17 16.02 21.39 -22.29
N ASN A 18 17.11 21.84 -21.65
CA ASN A 18 18.45 21.34 -21.94
C ASN A 18 18.58 19.94 -21.33
N TYR A 19 18.06 18.93 -22.02
CA TYR A 19 18.45 17.56 -21.72
C TYR A 19 19.87 17.37 -22.26
N GLU A 20 20.86 17.44 -21.38
CA GLU A 20 22.15 16.82 -21.69
C GLU A 20 21.88 15.35 -22.02
N LYS A 21 22.36 14.91 -23.19
CA LYS A 21 22.26 13.52 -23.62
C LYS A 21 23.19 12.68 -22.75
N ARG A 22 22.72 12.30 -21.57
CA ARG A 22 23.41 11.34 -20.71
C ARG A 22 22.81 9.97 -20.96
N LYS A 23 23.68 8.96 -21.04
CA LYS A 23 23.26 7.57 -20.91
C LYS A 23 22.64 7.43 -19.52
N THR A 24 21.42 6.91 -19.47
CA THR A 24 20.75 6.54 -18.22
C THR A 24 20.56 5.04 -18.18
N PHE A 25 20.21 4.51 -17.02
CA PHE A 25 19.83 3.11 -16.88
C PHE A 25 18.41 3.04 -16.33
N SER A 26 17.75 1.91 -16.53
CA SER A 26 16.48 1.60 -15.87
C SER A 26 16.44 0.13 -15.50
N THR A 27 16.06 -0.17 -14.26
CA THR A 27 15.95 -1.54 -13.76
C THR A 27 14.49 -1.94 -13.61
N ILE A 28 14.11 -3.07 -14.20
CA ILE A 28 12.80 -3.69 -13.99
C ILE A 28 13.00 -4.89 -13.06
N ILE A 29 12.27 -4.93 -11.95
CA ILE A 29 12.39 -5.97 -10.92
C ILE A 29 11.13 -6.83 -10.92
N PHE A 30 11.31 -8.14 -10.87
CA PHE A 30 10.29 -9.17 -10.76
C PHE A 30 10.45 -9.89 -9.43
N THR A 31 9.34 -10.22 -8.76
CA THR A 31 9.31 -11.03 -7.55
C THR A 31 8.44 -12.27 -7.74
N ASP A 32 8.62 -13.31 -6.91
CA ASP A 32 7.81 -14.53 -6.99
C ASP A 32 6.34 -14.27 -6.70
N ARG A 33 6.06 -13.34 -5.79
CA ARG A 33 4.72 -12.86 -5.41
C ARG A 33 4.75 -11.42 -4.90
N ALA A 34 3.57 -10.85 -4.64
CA ALA A 34 3.41 -9.46 -4.23
C ALA A 34 3.16 -9.27 -2.72
N ILE A 35 2.82 -10.34 -1.99
CA ILE A 35 2.53 -10.32 -0.54
C ILE A 35 3.23 -11.46 0.21
N TYR A 36 3.75 -11.15 1.41
CA TYR A 36 4.56 -12.01 2.24
C TYR A 36 4.16 -11.87 3.72
N ARG A 37 4.53 -12.83 4.55
CA ARG A 37 4.50 -12.74 6.02
C ARG A 37 5.88 -12.36 6.56
N PRO A 38 5.97 -11.73 7.74
CA PRO A 38 7.25 -11.51 8.43
C PRO A 38 8.06 -12.82 8.54
N GLY A 39 9.38 -12.77 8.28
CA GLY A 39 10.26 -13.94 8.29
C GLY A 39 10.35 -14.71 6.96
N GLN A 40 9.43 -14.50 6.02
CA GLN A 40 9.46 -15.19 4.73
C GLN A 40 10.60 -14.70 3.82
N THR A 41 10.97 -15.54 2.86
CA THR A 41 11.98 -15.21 1.83
C THR A 41 11.31 -14.64 0.59
N ILE A 42 11.87 -13.54 0.08
CA ILE A 42 11.54 -12.90 -1.19
C ILE A 42 12.52 -13.42 -2.24
N TYR A 43 12.00 -13.92 -3.35
CA TYR A 43 12.82 -14.24 -4.53
C TYR A 43 12.64 -13.12 -5.56
N TYR A 44 13.75 -12.64 -6.13
CA TYR A 44 13.68 -11.55 -7.10
C TYR A 44 14.62 -11.74 -8.29
N LYS A 45 14.26 -11.11 -9.41
CA LYS A 45 15.08 -10.93 -10.61
C LYS A 45 15.03 -9.46 -11.03
N GLY A 46 16.17 -8.87 -11.37
CA GLY A 46 16.25 -7.56 -12.00
C GLY A 46 16.77 -7.65 -13.43
N ILE A 47 16.30 -6.78 -14.32
CA ILE A 47 16.79 -6.61 -15.69
C ILE A 47 17.17 -5.14 -15.85
N VAL A 48 18.41 -4.88 -16.26
CA VAL A 48 18.94 -3.52 -16.43
C VAL A 48 19.00 -3.17 -17.91
N ILE A 49 18.37 -2.06 -18.25
CA ILE A 49 18.31 -1.50 -19.59
C ILE A 49 19.19 -0.26 -19.64
N GLU A 50 20.10 -0.21 -20.61
CA GLU A 50 20.83 0.99 -20.97
C GLU A 50 19.98 1.85 -21.89
N ASN A 51 19.79 3.10 -21.48
CA ASN A 51 18.96 4.09 -22.11
C ASN A 51 19.84 5.17 -22.75
N ASP A 52 20.01 5.13 -24.07
CA ASP A 52 20.52 6.28 -24.83
C ASP A 52 19.34 7.13 -25.32
N SER A 53 19.59 8.41 -25.58
CA SER A 53 18.69 9.41 -26.16
C SER A 53 17.90 8.98 -27.40
N SER A 54 18.27 7.85 -28.04
CA SER A 54 17.59 7.36 -29.24
C SER A 54 17.47 5.84 -29.37
N THR A 55 18.09 5.07 -28.47
CA THR A 55 18.16 3.60 -28.52
C THR A 55 18.09 3.00 -27.12
N ARG A 56 17.70 1.73 -27.06
CA ARG A 56 17.64 0.94 -25.84
C ARG A 56 18.40 -0.36 -26.07
N SER A 57 19.19 -0.77 -25.09
CA SER A 57 19.94 -2.02 -25.14
C SER A 57 20.04 -2.64 -23.75
N ILE A 58 20.38 -3.91 -23.69
CA ILE A 58 20.65 -4.59 -22.43
C ILE A 58 21.98 -4.12 -21.85
N ALA A 59 21.99 -3.79 -20.56
CA ALA A 59 23.20 -3.42 -19.85
C ALA A 59 23.91 -4.68 -19.34
N LYS A 60 24.92 -5.14 -20.08
CA LYS A 60 25.73 -6.33 -19.75
C LYS A 60 26.85 -5.98 -18.78
N LYS A 61 27.16 -6.88 -17.84
CA LYS A 61 28.25 -6.71 -16.84
C LYS A 61 28.16 -5.37 -16.09
N TYR A 62 26.94 -4.89 -15.87
CA TYR A 62 26.65 -3.65 -15.15
C TYR A 62 26.60 -3.93 -13.66
N SER A 63 27.34 -3.14 -12.86
CA SER A 63 27.32 -3.22 -11.40
C SER A 63 26.16 -2.39 -10.87
N THR A 64 25.32 -2.98 -10.02
CA THR A 64 24.20 -2.29 -9.39
C THR A 64 24.00 -2.78 -7.96
N THR A 65 23.41 -1.94 -7.12
CA THR A 65 23.12 -2.27 -5.72
C THR A 65 21.62 -2.35 -5.52
N LEU A 66 21.12 -3.48 -5.03
CA LEU A 66 19.74 -3.61 -4.58
C LEU A 66 19.66 -3.28 -3.08
N SER A 67 18.84 -2.32 -2.72
CA SER A 67 18.51 -1.95 -1.34
C SER A 67 17.11 -2.44 -0.99
N PHE A 68 16.96 -3.03 0.19
CA PHE A 68 15.67 -3.43 0.76
C PHE A 68 15.29 -2.48 1.89
N MET A 69 14.08 -1.93 1.85
CA MET A 69 13.61 -0.89 2.78
C MET A 69 12.27 -1.26 3.42
N ASP A 70 12.08 -0.84 4.67
CA ASP A 70 10.84 -0.99 5.43
C ASP A 70 9.75 0.03 4.99
N PRO A 71 8.52 -0.02 5.55
CA PRO A 71 7.44 0.92 5.20
C PRO A 71 7.73 2.39 5.52
N ASN A 72 8.74 2.66 6.36
CA ASN A 72 9.20 4.00 6.71
C ASN A 72 10.41 4.44 5.86
N TYR A 73 10.73 3.72 4.78
CA TYR A 73 11.90 3.93 3.91
C TYR A 73 13.24 3.80 4.64
N GLN A 74 13.27 3.07 5.76
CA GLN A 74 14.51 2.75 6.44
C GLN A 74 15.18 1.57 5.77
N LEU A 75 16.49 1.69 5.55
CA LEU A 75 17.30 0.64 4.94
C LEU A 75 17.41 -0.56 5.89
N ILE A 76 16.98 -1.73 5.40
CA ILE A 76 17.14 -3.03 6.06
C ILE A 76 18.47 -3.65 5.65
N THR A 77 18.71 -3.79 4.34
CA THR A 77 19.94 -4.39 3.80
C THR A 77 20.25 -3.92 2.38
N LYS A 78 21.51 -4.13 1.94
CA LYS A 78 21.99 -3.88 0.58
C LYS A 78 22.73 -5.09 0.04
N VAL A 79 22.52 -5.39 -1.24
CA VAL A 79 23.17 -6.49 -1.95
C VAL A 79 23.72 -5.97 -3.27
N GLU A 80 25.02 -6.17 -3.49
CA GLU A 80 25.69 -5.82 -4.75
C GLU A 80 25.48 -6.92 -5.80
N HIS A 81 25.23 -6.50 -7.04
CA HIS A 81 24.96 -7.38 -8.18
C HIS A 81 25.76 -6.95 -9.40
N VAL A 82 26.12 -7.92 -10.24
CA VAL A 82 26.66 -7.69 -11.59
C VAL A 82 25.78 -8.42 -12.59
N THR A 83 25.32 -7.72 -13.63
CA THR A 83 24.43 -8.32 -14.61
C THR A 83 25.12 -9.32 -15.54
N ASN A 84 24.41 -10.35 -15.98
CA ASN A 84 24.89 -11.33 -16.93
C ASN A 84 24.83 -10.83 -18.40
N GLU A 85 25.07 -11.72 -19.38
CA GLU A 85 25.02 -11.40 -20.83
C GLU A 85 23.62 -11.03 -21.34
N PHE A 86 22.57 -11.33 -20.58
CA PHE A 86 21.18 -10.92 -20.82
C PHE A 86 20.78 -9.69 -19.97
N GLY A 87 21.76 -9.06 -19.30
CA GLY A 87 21.61 -7.87 -18.45
C GLY A 87 20.75 -8.10 -17.22
N THR A 88 20.72 -9.32 -16.72
CA THR A 88 19.91 -9.68 -15.56
C THR A 88 20.76 -10.01 -14.33
N PHE A 89 20.16 -9.81 -13.16
CA PHE A 89 20.66 -10.24 -11.86
C PHE A 89 19.51 -10.85 -11.06
N ASN A 90 19.79 -11.65 -10.04
CA ASN A 90 18.75 -12.27 -9.21
C ASN A 90 19.30 -12.62 -7.82
N GLY A 91 18.41 -12.91 -6.87
CA GLY A 91 18.80 -13.33 -5.54
C GLY A 91 17.60 -13.53 -4.62
N THR A 92 17.90 -13.64 -3.32
CA THR A 92 16.91 -13.82 -2.26
C THR A 92 17.14 -12.85 -1.10
N LEU A 93 16.07 -12.45 -0.43
CA LEU A 93 16.12 -11.63 0.79
C LEU A 93 15.19 -12.23 1.84
N GLN A 94 15.63 -12.29 3.10
CA GLN A 94 14.76 -12.67 4.21
C GLN A 94 14.14 -11.42 4.85
N ILE A 95 12.83 -11.44 5.05
CA ILE A 95 12.11 -10.35 5.71
C ILE A 95 12.38 -10.42 7.23
N PRO A 96 12.94 -9.37 7.86
CA PRO A 96 13.09 -9.35 9.30
C PRO A 96 11.73 -9.37 10.02
N GLN A 97 11.69 -9.96 11.19
CA GLN A 97 10.52 -9.94 12.07
C GLN A 97 10.59 -8.77 13.05
N GLY A 98 9.45 -8.34 13.60
CA GLY A 98 9.37 -7.22 14.55
C GLY A 98 9.42 -5.82 13.91
N LEU A 99 9.52 -5.75 12.58
CA LEU A 99 9.33 -4.51 11.83
C LEU A 99 7.83 -4.20 11.66
N LEU A 100 7.52 -2.93 11.40
CA LEU A 100 6.17 -2.52 11.05
C LEU A 100 5.70 -3.26 9.78
N ASN A 101 4.51 -3.88 9.83
CA ASN A 101 3.85 -4.44 8.66
C ASN A 101 3.46 -3.34 7.67
N GLY A 102 3.37 -3.67 6.39
CA GLY A 102 2.97 -2.73 5.35
C GLY A 102 3.74 -2.91 4.06
N ASN A 103 3.95 -1.79 3.34
CA ASN A 103 4.54 -1.80 2.01
C ASN A 103 6.06 -1.62 2.05
N PHE A 104 6.82 -2.69 1.80
CA PHE A 104 8.27 -2.69 1.72
C PHE A 104 8.72 -2.40 0.29
N GLN A 105 9.96 -1.91 0.11
CA GLN A 105 10.48 -1.55 -1.20
C GLN A 105 11.82 -2.23 -1.50
N LEU A 106 11.93 -2.84 -2.68
CA LEU A 106 13.19 -3.26 -3.28
C LEU A 106 13.57 -2.19 -4.31
N THR A 107 14.72 -1.55 -4.12
CA THR A 107 15.14 -0.41 -4.94
C THR A 107 16.59 -0.54 -5.40
N THR A 108 16.83 -0.21 -6.66
CA THR A 108 18.15 0.02 -7.25
C THR A 108 18.26 1.51 -7.57
N PRO A 109 19.46 2.05 -7.90
CA PRO A 109 19.58 3.43 -8.37
C PRO A 109 18.65 3.78 -9.54
N ASP A 110 18.28 2.77 -10.34
CA ASP A 110 17.63 2.92 -11.64
C ASP A 110 16.21 2.32 -11.69
N GLY A 111 15.65 1.84 -10.57
CA GLY A 111 14.30 1.25 -10.56
C GLY A 111 13.91 0.61 -9.24
N SER A 112 12.61 0.40 -9.02
CA SER A 112 12.10 -0.17 -7.77
C SER A 112 10.81 -0.97 -7.95
N ILE A 113 10.56 -1.89 -7.02
CA ILE A 113 9.29 -2.61 -6.86
C ILE A 113 8.85 -2.59 -5.40
N SER A 114 7.55 -2.57 -5.15
CA SER A 114 6.95 -2.60 -3.82
C SER A 114 6.25 -3.93 -3.55
N ILE A 115 6.42 -4.46 -2.35
CA ILE A 115 5.80 -5.71 -1.87
C ILE A 115 5.08 -5.45 -0.55
N SER A 116 4.01 -6.20 -0.25
CA SER A 116 3.32 -6.10 1.05
C SER A 116 3.82 -7.17 2.00
N VAL A 117 4.04 -6.80 3.26
CA VAL A 117 4.37 -7.73 4.35
C VAL A 117 3.28 -7.59 5.40
N GLU A 118 2.46 -8.64 5.57
CA GLU A 118 1.28 -8.64 6.43
C GLU A 118 1.15 -9.98 7.15
N GLU A 119 0.56 -9.99 8.35
CA GLU A 119 0.16 -11.22 9.02
C GLU A 119 -1.23 -11.65 8.52
N TYR A 120 -1.30 -12.38 7.41
CA TYR A 120 -2.55 -12.85 6.79
C TYR A 120 -2.78 -14.36 6.97
N LYS A 121 -4.05 -14.78 6.85
CA LYS A 121 -4.42 -16.18 6.55
C LYS A 121 -4.79 -16.25 5.07
N ARG A 122 -4.37 -17.31 4.39
CA ARG A 122 -4.73 -17.53 2.98
C ARG A 122 -6.23 -17.80 2.83
N PRO A 123 -6.92 -17.12 1.91
CA PRO A 123 -8.26 -17.51 1.48
C PRO A 123 -8.27 -18.95 0.95
N LYS A 124 -9.20 -19.79 1.41
CA LYS A 124 -9.39 -21.17 0.89
C LYS A 124 -10.41 -21.24 -0.22
N PHE A 125 -11.25 -20.21 -0.36
CA PHE A 125 -12.23 -20.09 -1.42
C PHE A 125 -12.38 -18.65 -1.90
N MET A 126 -13.13 -18.46 -2.98
CA MET A 126 -13.48 -17.16 -3.53
C MET A 126 -15.00 -17.00 -3.57
N ALA A 127 -15.45 -15.78 -3.26
CA ALA A 127 -16.80 -15.33 -3.55
C ALA A 127 -16.78 -14.65 -4.93
N GLU A 128 -17.67 -15.05 -5.82
CA GLU A 128 -17.73 -14.51 -7.17
C GLU A 128 -19.16 -14.08 -7.52
N LEU A 129 -19.36 -12.78 -7.78
CA LEU A 129 -20.57 -12.27 -8.40
C LEU A 129 -20.49 -12.43 -9.93
N LYS A 130 -21.41 -13.23 -10.48
CA LYS A 130 -21.51 -13.43 -11.93
C LYS A 130 -21.80 -12.09 -12.62
N PRO A 131 -21.35 -11.88 -13.88
CA PRO A 131 -21.76 -10.71 -14.66
C PRO A 131 -23.29 -10.56 -14.68
N PHE A 132 -23.78 -9.33 -14.55
CA PHE A 132 -25.21 -9.04 -14.60
C PHE A 132 -25.72 -9.27 -16.02
N ASN A 133 -26.35 -10.40 -16.28
CA ASN A 133 -26.91 -10.71 -17.60
C ASN A 133 -28.37 -10.27 -17.65
N GLY A 134 -28.68 -9.23 -18.42
CA GLY A 134 -30.06 -8.79 -18.60
C GLY A 134 -30.19 -7.33 -18.99
N ASN A 135 -31.40 -6.97 -19.42
CA ASN A 135 -31.77 -5.59 -19.65
C ASN A 135 -32.82 -5.17 -18.61
N TYR A 136 -32.49 -4.20 -17.77
CA TYR A 136 -33.34 -3.77 -16.65
C TYR A 136 -33.72 -2.30 -16.82
N ARG A 137 -34.94 -1.94 -16.40
CA ARG A 137 -35.34 -0.54 -16.19
C ARG A 137 -35.51 -0.26 -14.71
N LEU A 138 -35.66 1.03 -14.39
CA LEU A 138 -35.97 1.46 -13.04
C LEU A 138 -37.28 0.84 -12.55
N ASN A 139 -37.31 0.50 -11.27
CA ASN A 139 -38.34 -0.25 -10.57
C ASN A 139 -38.50 -1.74 -10.96
N ASP A 140 -37.69 -2.27 -11.89
CA ASP A 140 -37.65 -3.72 -12.12
C ASP A 140 -37.03 -4.48 -10.95
N SER A 141 -37.34 -5.77 -10.86
CA SER A 141 -36.63 -6.69 -9.99
C SER A 141 -35.37 -7.22 -10.70
N VAL A 142 -34.21 -6.91 -10.14
CA VAL A 142 -32.90 -7.36 -10.61
C VAL A 142 -32.53 -8.64 -9.88
N GLU A 143 -32.25 -9.70 -10.63
CA GLU A 143 -31.69 -10.95 -10.10
C GLU A 143 -30.16 -10.93 -10.25
N VAL A 144 -29.47 -11.11 -9.14
CA VAL A 144 -28.02 -11.18 -9.06
C VAL A 144 -27.65 -12.61 -8.69
N SER A 145 -26.81 -13.23 -9.50
CA SER A 145 -26.30 -14.57 -9.21
C SER A 145 -24.83 -14.50 -8.83
N GLY A 146 -24.42 -15.34 -7.90
CA GLY A 146 -23.01 -15.52 -7.56
C GLY A 146 -22.72 -16.96 -7.17
N LYS A 147 -21.45 -17.24 -6.89
CA LYS A 147 -20.98 -18.56 -6.50
C LYS A 147 -19.86 -18.46 -5.47
N GLY A 148 -19.85 -19.39 -4.51
CA GLY A 148 -18.69 -19.70 -3.68
C GLY A 148 -17.93 -20.91 -4.24
N VAL A 149 -16.64 -20.77 -4.51
CA VAL A 149 -15.82 -21.87 -5.04
C VAL A 149 -14.45 -21.94 -4.35
N ALA A 150 -14.07 -23.13 -3.88
CA ALA A 150 -12.76 -23.36 -3.30
C ALA A 150 -11.65 -23.22 -4.36
N TYR A 151 -10.47 -22.73 -3.96
CA TYR A 151 -9.31 -22.71 -4.85
C TYR A 151 -8.88 -24.13 -5.27
N SER A 152 -9.19 -25.16 -4.48
CA SER A 152 -8.98 -26.56 -4.85
C SER A 152 -10.05 -27.15 -5.77
N GLY A 153 -11.08 -26.39 -6.16
CA GLY A 153 -12.12 -26.82 -7.10
C GLY A 153 -13.54 -27.09 -6.55
N PRO A 154 -13.74 -27.65 -5.34
CA PRO A 154 -15.08 -27.89 -4.80
C PRO A 154 -15.95 -26.63 -4.74
N SER A 155 -17.25 -26.81 -4.99
CA SER A 155 -18.24 -25.78 -4.69
C SER A 155 -18.40 -25.63 -3.19
N ILE A 156 -18.61 -24.40 -2.73
CA ILE A 156 -18.92 -24.13 -1.33
C ILE A 156 -20.45 -24.20 -1.17
N SER A 157 -20.96 -25.39 -0.83
CA SER A 157 -22.39 -25.63 -0.56
C SER A 157 -22.77 -25.26 0.87
N ASP A 158 -24.07 -24.99 1.10
CA ASP A 158 -24.64 -24.70 2.43
C ASP A 158 -23.99 -23.52 3.20
N ALA A 159 -23.22 -22.68 2.50
CA ALA A 159 -22.62 -21.48 3.05
C ALA A 159 -23.63 -20.35 3.19
N LYS A 160 -23.52 -19.64 4.30
CA LYS A 160 -24.35 -18.48 4.61
C LYS A 160 -23.89 -17.29 3.78
N VAL A 161 -24.81 -16.70 3.03
CA VAL A 161 -24.54 -15.51 2.21
C VAL A 161 -25.24 -14.31 2.84
N THR A 162 -24.50 -13.26 3.18
CA THR A 162 -25.06 -11.96 3.60
C THR A 162 -24.83 -10.93 2.51
N TYR A 163 -25.83 -10.10 2.21
CA TYR A 163 -25.73 -9.13 1.12
C TYR A 163 -26.35 -7.78 1.47
N ARG A 164 -25.90 -6.74 0.76
CA ARG A 164 -26.54 -5.41 0.73
C ARG A 164 -26.37 -4.75 -0.62
N VAL A 165 -27.33 -3.92 -1.02
CA VAL A 165 -27.33 -3.20 -2.31
C VAL A 165 -27.40 -1.71 -2.05
N VAL A 166 -26.44 -0.96 -2.58
CA VAL A 166 -26.32 0.49 -2.40
C VAL A 166 -26.48 1.21 -3.74
N ARG A 167 -27.41 2.15 -3.82
CA ARG A 167 -27.62 3.01 -4.99
C ARG A 167 -26.80 4.28 -4.90
N THR A 168 -26.13 4.65 -5.98
CA THR A 168 -25.48 5.95 -6.19
C THR A 168 -25.92 6.54 -7.53
N PRO A 169 -26.47 7.77 -7.58
CA PRO A 169 -26.86 8.39 -8.84
C PRO A 169 -25.62 8.85 -9.64
N ILE A 170 -25.63 8.61 -10.96
CA ILE A 170 -24.57 8.94 -11.91
C ILE A 170 -25.12 9.85 -13.00
N TRP A 171 -24.40 10.93 -13.29
CA TRP A 171 -24.73 11.87 -14.36
C TRP A 171 -23.84 11.63 -15.59
N ARG A 172 -24.46 11.40 -16.75
CA ARG A 172 -23.81 11.21 -18.07
C ARG A 172 -23.68 12.49 -18.90
N GLY A 173 -24.22 13.61 -18.43
CA GLY A 173 -24.16 14.89 -19.13
C GLY A 173 -22.84 15.64 -18.94
N TRP A 174 -22.80 16.90 -19.39
CA TRP A 174 -21.60 17.76 -19.38
C TRP A 174 -20.99 17.92 -17.98
N TRP A 175 -19.66 17.81 -17.88
CA TRP A 175 -18.91 17.70 -16.62
C TRP A 175 -19.03 18.90 -15.66
N TRP A 176 -19.56 20.04 -16.11
CA TRP A 176 -19.56 21.30 -15.36
C TRP A 176 -20.71 21.47 -14.36
N MET A 177 -21.67 20.54 -14.30
CA MET A 177 -22.79 20.61 -13.36
C MET A 177 -22.41 19.92 -12.04
N PRO A 178 -22.31 20.64 -10.91
CA PRO A 178 -22.04 20.03 -9.61
C PRO A 178 -23.25 19.16 -9.23
N TYR A 179 -23.07 17.85 -9.21
CA TYR A 179 -24.11 16.88 -8.90
C TYR A 179 -23.85 16.24 -7.53
N LYS A 180 -24.80 16.36 -6.60
CA LYS A 180 -24.66 15.82 -5.24
C LYS A 180 -24.92 14.31 -5.27
N GLN A 181 -23.86 13.51 -5.20
CA GLN A 181 -23.94 12.06 -5.16
C GLN A 181 -24.22 11.59 -3.72
N THR A 182 -25.50 11.40 -3.38
CA THR A 182 -25.88 10.76 -2.11
C THR A 182 -26.08 9.26 -2.34
N SER A 183 -25.34 8.43 -1.61
CA SER A 183 -25.50 6.97 -1.64
C SER A 183 -26.58 6.52 -0.66
N VAL A 184 -27.44 5.57 -1.06
CA VAL A 184 -28.53 5.05 -0.22
C VAL A 184 -28.58 3.53 -0.29
N GLU A 185 -28.70 2.85 0.84
CA GLU A 185 -28.94 1.40 0.88
C GLU A 185 -30.38 1.10 0.44
N ILE A 186 -30.53 0.23 -0.55
CA ILE A 186 -31.81 -0.17 -1.15
C ILE A 186 -32.38 -1.41 -0.48
N THR A 187 -31.52 -2.37 -0.13
CA THR A 187 -31.91 -3.61 0.54
C THR A 187 -30.69 -4.28 1.16
N ASN A 188 -30.93 -5.12 2.17
CA ASN A 188 -29.98 -6.07 2.74
C ASN A 188 -30.71 -7.38 3.05
N GLY A 189 -29.97 -8.47 3.20
CA GLY A 189 -30.58 -9.77 3.49
C GLY A 189 -29.57 -10.90 3.68
N LYS A 190 -30.11 -12.11 3.82
CA LYS A 190 -29.35 -13.35 3.97
C LYS A 190 -29.92 -14.43 3.05
N THR A 191 -29.07 -15.28 2.49
CA THR A 191 -29.43 -16.48 1.73
C THR A 191 -28.40 -17.58 1.98
N ILE A 192 -28.52 -18.73 1.32
CA ILE A 192 -27.61 -19.87 1.43
C ILE A 192 -27.23 -20.32 0.02
N THR A 193 -26.01 -20.81 -0.17
CA THR A 193 -25.56 -21.43 -1.42
C THR A 193 -26.16 -22.83 -1.61
N ASP A 194 -26.53 -23.18 -2.84
CA ASP A 194 -27.00 -24.52 -3.20
C ASP A 194 -25.86 -25.57 -3.29
N GLU A 195 -26.18 -26.80 -3.69
CA GLU A 195 -25.22 -27.90 -3.89
C GLU A 195 -24.10 -27.57 -4.89
N ASN A 196 -24.34 -26.65 -5.82
CA ASN A 196 -23.35 -26.19 -6.79
C ASN A 196 -22.58 -24.96 -6.30
N GLY A 197 -22.81 -24.53 -5.06
CA GLY A 197 -22.23 -23.35 -4.45
C GLY A 197 -22.83 -22.04 -4.97
N GLU A 198 -23.94 -22.09 -5.71
CA GLU A 198 -24.57 -20.92 -6.32
C GLU A 198 -25.61 -20.30 -5.41
N PHE A 199 -25.79 -18.99 -5.50
CA PHE A 199 -26.85 -18.27 -4.80
C PHE A 199 -27.47 -17.21 -5.71
N LYS A 200 -28.68 -16.79 -5.35
CA LYS A 200 -29.44 -15.76 -6.05
C LYS A 200 -29.94 -14.71 -5.06
N ILE A 201 -29.79 -13.44 -5.43
CA ILE A 201 -30.30 -12.28 -4.71
C ILE A 201 -31.27 -11.54 -5.63
N LYS A 202 -32.39 -11.08 -5.09
CA LYS A 202 -33.33 -10.22 -5.82
C LYS A 202 -33.46 -8.88 -5.11
N PHE A 203 -33.35 -7.79 -5.86
CA PHE A 203 -33.64 -6.45 -5.35
C PHE A 203 -34.45 -5.64 -6.36
N LYS A 204 -35.14 -4.60 -5.89
CA LYS A 204 -35.87 -3.67 -6.77
C LYS A 204 -34.99 -2.47 -7.11
N ALA A 205 -34.83 -2.14 -8.38
CA ALA A 205 -34.00 -1.02 -8.86
C ALA A 205 -34.69 0.34 -8.62
N ILE A 206 -34.85 0.75 -7.36
CA ILE A 206 -35.59 1.95 -6.98
C ILE A 206 -34.76 3.22 -7.32
N PRO A 207 -35.25 4.14 -8.17
CA PRO A 207 -34.54 5.39 -8.50
C PRO A 207 -34.58 6.39 -7.34
N ASP A 208 -33.78 7.45 -7.45
CA ASP A 208 -33.93 8.62 -6.60
C ASP A 208 -34.99 9.55 -7.16
N LEU A 209 -36.16 9.60 -6.51
CA LEU A 209 -37.29 10.42 -6.94
C LEU A 209 -37.07 11.92 -6.73
N SER A 210 -36.02 12.34 -6.00
CA SER A 210 -35.66 13.76 -5.88
C SER A 210 -35.05 14.32 -7.18
N ILE A 211 -34.57 13.45 -8.08
CA ILE A 211 -34.02 13.81 -9.37
C ILE A 211 -35.09 13.64 -10.45
N LYS A 212 -35.35 14.71 -11.21
CA LYS A 212 -36.29 14.66 -12.35
C LYS A 212 -35.82 13.68 -13.42
N GLU A 213 -36.76 12.91 -13.97
CA GLU A 213 -36.49 11.98 -15.06
C GLU A 213 -35.85 12.68 -16.26
N ASN A 214 -34.72 12.14 -16.71
CA ASN A 214 -34.01 12.63 -17.89
C ASN A 214 -33.12 11.52 -18.46
N ASP A 215 -32.72 11.66 -19.72
CA ASP A 215 -31.91 10.65 -20.42
C ASP A 215 -30.41 10.68 -20.05
N PHE A 216 -30.00 11.58 -19.16
CA PHE A 216 -28.61 11.78 -18.74
C PHE A 216 -28.34 11.36 -17.29
N THR A 217 -29.33 10.86 -16.57
CA THR A 217 -29.18 10.36 -15.20
C THR A 217 -29.44 8.87 -15.15
N ASP A 218 -28.45 8.13 -14.67
CA ASP A 218 -28.62 6.74 -14.29
C ASP A 218 -28.35 6.54 -12.81
N PHE A 219 -28.58 5.33 -12.35
CA PHE A 219 -28.38 4.89 -10.99
C PHE A 219 -27.49 3.65 -10.99
N ASN A 220 -26.39 3.72 -10.26
CA ASN A 220 -25.50 2.60 -10.03
C ASN A 220 -25.92 1.88 -8.76
N TYR A 221 -26.26 0.60 -8.86
CA TYR A 221 -26.58 -0.28 -7.75
C TYR A 221 -25.37 -1.19 -7.50
N LYS A 222 -24.62 -0.90 -6.44
CA LYS A 222 -23.50 -1.73 -6.01
C LYS A 222 -23.97 -2.78 -5.04
N VAL A 223 -23.84 -4.04 -5.44
CA VAL A 223 -24.19 -5.23 -4.65
C VAL A 223 -22.92 -5.68 -3.93
N TYR A 224 -23.00 -5.80 -2.62
CA TYR A 224 -21.96 -6.39 -1.76
C TYR A 224 -22.46 -7.74 -1.28
N VAL A 225 -21.59 -8.75 -1.31
CA VAL A 225 -21.86 -10.08 -0.81
C VAL A 225 -20.71 -10.57 0.04
N ASP A 226 -21.04 -11.16 1.19
CA ASP A 226 -20.12 -11.95 2.02
C ASP A 226 -20.65 -13.38 2.08
N ILE A 227 -19.81 -14.36 1.74
CA ILE A 227 -20.12 -15.80 1.83
C ILE A 227 -19.31 -16.35 2.99
N THR A 228 -19.99 -16.91 3.99
CA THR A 228 -19.40 -17.59 5.15
C THR A 228 -19.60 -19.10 5.01
N ASP A 229 -18.50 -19.82 4.83
CA ASP A 229 -18.45 -21.28 4.74
C ASP A 229 -18.82 -21.94 6.07
N ILE A 230 -19.19 -23.23 6.03
CA ILE A 230 -19.61 -24.02 7.19
C ILE A 230 -18.52 -24.08 8.28
N ASN A 231 -17.25 -23.95 7.90
CA ASN A 231 -16.11 -23.93 8.82
C ASN A 231 -15.83 -22.54 9.43
N GLY A 232 -16.61 -21.52 9.07
CA GLY A 232 -16.54 -20.16 9.60
C GLY A 232 -15.68 -19.18 8.80
N GLU A 233 -15.03 -19.59 7.72
CA GLU A 233 -14.28 -18.67 6.85
C GLU A 233 -15.23 -17.81 6.01
N THR A 234 -14.99 -16.49 5.94
CA THR A 234 -15.80 -15.55 5.15
C THR A 234 -14.99 -14.92 4.02
N GLN A 235 -15.56 -14.86 2.81
CA GLN A 235 -14.99 -14.19 1.64
C GLN A 235 -16.02 -13.26 1.03
N SER A 236 -15.56 -12.13 0.50
CA SER A 236 -16.42 -11.04 0.04
C SER A 236 -16.18 -10.69 -1.43
N ASP A 237 -17.23 -10.25 -2.12
CA ASP A 237 -17.15 -9.66 -3.44
C ASP A 237 -18.16 -8.51 -3.60
N SER A 238 -17.91 -7.61 -4.55
CA SER A 238 -18.86 -6.56 -4.88
C SER A 238 -18.89 -6.23 -6.37
N LYS A 239 -20.08 -5.98 -6.90
CA LYS A 239 -20.28 -5.66 -8.31
C LYS A 239 -21.37 -4.61 -8.48
N SER A 240 -21.19 -3.76 -9.47
CA SER A 240 -22.13 -2.67 -9.77
C SER A 240 -22.92 -2.92 -11.04
N ILE A 241 -24.21 -2.60 -11.00
CA ILE A 241 -25.09 -2.54 -12.17
C ILE A 241 -25.64 -1.12 -12.33
N THR A 242 -25.53 -0.57 -13.53
CA THR A 242 -26.07 0.74 -13.90
C THR A 242 -27.44 0.55 -14.57
N ILE A 243 -28.45 1.26 -14.07
CA ILE A 243 -29.84 1.24 -14.56
C ILE A 243 -30.32 2.68 -14.66
N GLY A 244 -30.95 3.04 -15.78
CA GLY A 244 -31.40 4.39 -16.08
C GLY A 244 -32.79 4.40 -16.70
N TYR A 245 -33.22 5.58 -17.15
CA TYR A 245 -34.52 5.76 -17.79
C TYR A 245 -34.57 5.25 -19.24
N THR A 246 -33.42 4.94 -19.83
CA THR A 246 -33.30 4.22 -21.11
C THR A 246 -32.48 2.98 -20.85
N SER A 247 -32.83 1.87 -21.49
CA SER A 247 -32.15 0.58 -21.25
C SER A 247 -31.10 0.24 -22.34
N LEU A 248 -31.09 1.02 -23.42
CA LEU A 248 -30.31 0.79 -24.62
C LEU A 248 -29.44 2.02 -24.94
N ILE A 249 -28.16 1.79 -25.21
CA ILE A 249 -27.24 2.71 -25.85
C ILE A 249 -27.13 2.28 -27.31
N VAL A 250 -27.47 3.20 -28.22
CA VAL A 250 -27.30 2.99 -29.66
C VAL A 250 -26.33 4.02 -30.21
N ASP A 251 -25.32 3.55 -30.92
CA ASP A 251 -24.33 4.39 -31.59
C ASP A 251 -23.79 3.69 -32.85
N VAL A 252 -23.04 4.42 -33.67
CA VAL A 252 -22.29 3.89 -34.80
C VAL A 252 -20.82 4.24 -34.68
N ASP A 253 -19.97 3.27 -34.98
CA ASP A 253 -18.52 3.42 -35.01
C ASP A 253 -18.04 4.05 -36.34
N VAL A 254 -18.68 5.15 -36.75
CA VAL A 254 -18.27 5.95 -37.91
C VAL A 254 -17.38 7.10 -37.45
N PRO A 255 -16.17 7.30 -37.99
CA PRO A 255 -15.31 8.42 -37.60
C PRO A 255 -15.94 9.78 -37.94
N ASN A 256 -15.60 10.83 -37.19
CA ASN A 256 -16.10 12.20 -37.43
C ASN A 256 -15.63 12.79 -38.78
N ILE A 257 -14.57 12.22 -39.36
CA ILE A 257 -14.07 12.56 -40.69
C ILE A 257 -14.03 11.26 -41.49
N LEU A 258 -14.74 11.23 -42.62
CA LEU A 258 -14.99 10.03 -43.41
C LEU A 258 -14.44 10.21 -44.83
N ASN A 259 -13.67 9.24 -45.32
CA ASN A 259 -13.15 9.24 -46.67
C ASN A 259 -14.14 8.59 -47.63
N SER A 260 -14.51 9.30 -48.72
CA SER A 260 -15.48 8.83 -49.71
C SER A 260 -15.02 7.56 -50.44
N ASN A 261 -13.72 7.33 -50.50
CA ASN A 261 -13.12 6.21 -51.22
C ASN A 261 -12.98 4.95 -50.33
N GLU A 262 -13.28 5.07 -49.04
CA GLU A 262 -13.16 3.97 -48.08
C GLU A 262 -14.33 2.97 -48.22
N LYS A 263 -14.01 1.72 -48.57
CA LYS A 263 -14.96 0.61 -48.54
C LYS A 263 -14.82 -0.13 -47.22
N LYS A 264 -15.55 0.32 -46.20
CA LYS A 264 -15.50 -0.26 -44.85
C LYS A 264 -16.89 -0.51 -44.31
N LYS A 265 -17.02 -1.62 -43.59
CA LYS A 265 -18.18 -1.91 -42.74
C LYS A 265 -17.96 -1.27 -41.36
N TYR A 266 -18.93 -0.50 -40.89
CA TYR A 266 -18.90 0.17 -39.59
C TYR A 266 -19.71 -0.64 -38.57
N ASN A 267 -19.25 -0.66 -37.33
CA ASN A 267 -19.94 -1.36 -36.25
C ASN A 267 -21.19 -0.57 -35.84
N ILE A 268 -22.30 -1.28 -35.66
CA ILE A 268 -23.47 -0.81 -34.96
C ILE A 268 -23.28 -1.18 -33.50
N ILE A 269 -23.29 -0.19 -32.62
CA ILE A 269 -23.10 -0.39 -31.19
C ILE A 269 -24.48 -0.38 -30.55
N THR A 270 -24.94 -1.54 -30.09
CA THR A 270 -26.18 -1.71 -29.33
C THR A 270 -25.87 -2.39 -28.02
N ASN A 271 -25.62 -1.58 -26.99
CA ASN A 271 -25.24 -2.08 -25.67
C ASN A 271 -26.30 -1.69 -24.63
N ASN A 272 -26.46 -2.48 -23.58
CA ASN A 272 -27.14 -2.00 -22.38
C ASN A 272 -26.23 -1.00 -21.62
N LEU A 273 -26.75 -0.41 -20.54
CA LEU A 273 -26.00 0.52 -19.69
C LEU A 273 -24.79 -0.10 -18.95
N ASN A 274 -24.63 -1.42 -19.02
CA ASN A 274 -23.56 -2.18 -18.38
C ASN A 274 -22.50 -2.66 -19.38
N GLY A 275 -22.55 -2.16 -20.63
CA GLY A 275 -21.59 -2.50 -21.68
C GLY A 275 -21.81 -3.87 -22.32
N GLN A 276 -22.89 -4.58 -21.98
CA GLN A 276 -23.23 -5.84 -22.63
C GLN A 276 -23.94 -5.57 -23.94
N LYS A 277 -23.53 -6.28 -25.00
CA LYS A 277 -24.22 -6.23 -26.30
C LYS A 277 -25.65 -6.77 -26.17
N ILE A 278 -26.61 -6.04 -26.73
CA ILE A 278 -28.02 -6.43 -26.84
C ILE A 278 -28.51 -6.26 -28.27
N SER A 279 -29.37 -7.16 -28.74
CA SER A 279 -29.98 -7.04 -30.06
C SER A 279 -31.06 -5.96 -30.04
N ALA A 280 -30.96 -5.02 -30.97
CA ALA A 280 -31.91 -3.97 -31.24
C ALA A 280 -32.09 -3.79 -32.75
N SER A 281 -33.30 -3.41 -33.15
CA SER A 281 -33.64 -3.07 -34.53
C SER A 281 -34.03 -1.60 -34.63
N GLY A 282 -33.58 -0.94 -35.68
CA GLY A 282 -33.76 0.48 -35.83
C GLY A 282 -33.41 0.98 -37.21
N LYS A 283 -33.22 2.30 -37.32
CA LYS A 283 -32.89 2.94 -38.58
C LYS A 283 -31.73 3.91 -38.42
N ILE A 284 -30.76 3.77 -39.32
CA ILE A 284 -29.68 4.73 -39.53
C ILE A 284 -30.07 5.60 -40.72
N THR A 285 -30.12 6.90 -40.50
CA THR A 285 -30.37 7.90 -41.54
C THR A 285 -29.17 8.83 -41.62
N ILE A 286 -28.62 9.03 -42.81
CA ILE A 286 -27.57 10.04 -43.04
C ILE A 286 -28.13 11.11 -43.96
N SER A 287 -28.05 12.36 -43.51
CA SER A 287 -28.57 13.51 -44.22
C SER A 287 -27.48 14.55 -44.42
N ARG A 288 -27.47 15.20 -45.59
CA ARG A 288 -26.56 16.30 -45.91
C ARG A 288 -26.98 17.55 -45.15
N LEU A 289 -25.99 18.30 -44.65
CA LEU A 289 -26.20 19.60 -44.01
C LEU A 289 -25.96 20.73 -45.01
N GLU A 290 -26.67 21.84 -44.84
CA GLU A 290 -26.47 23.05 -45.62
C GLU A 290 -25.18 23.73 -45.17
N ASP A 291 -24.14 23.62 -46.00
CA ASP A 291 -22.86 24.25 -45.73
C ASP A 291 -22.90 25.77 -45.91
N VAL A 292 -22.15 26.46 -45.06
CA VAL A 292 -22.08 27.91 -45.08
C VAL A 292 -21.24 28.36 -46.27
N GLN A 293 -21.85 29.12 -47.18
CA GLN A 293 -21.20 29.59 -48.43
C GLN A 293 -19.99 30.51 -48.20
N ASN A 294 -19.95 31.21 -47.07
CA ASN A 294 -18.82 32.05 -46.67
C ASN A 294 -18.08 31.39 -45.50
N PHE A 295 -16.76 31.24 -45.58
CA PHE A 295 -16.00 30.81 -44.41
C PHE A 295 -15.90 31.94 -43.37
N PHE A 296 -16.23 31.64 -42.12
CA PHE A 296 -16.17 32.59 -41.01
C PHE A 296 -15.06 32.22 -40.05
N ARG A 297 -14.10 33.12 -39.80
CA ARG A 297 -13.11 33.01 -38.73
C ARG A 297 -13.82 32.87 -37.37
N LYS A 298 -13.66 31.70 -36.72
CA LYS A 298 -14.23 31.38 -35.39
C LYS A 298 -13.96 32.49 -34.37
N ARG A 299 -14.85 32.68 -33.40
CA ARG A 299 -14.59 33.61 -32.29
C ARG A 299 -13.37 33.16 -31.48
N LEU A 300 -12.57 34.12 -31.01
CA LEU A 300 -11.42 33.87 -30.12
C LEU A 300 -11.82 33.94 -28.63
N TRP A 301 -13.07 34.32 -28.36
CA TRP A 301 -13.67 34.44 -27.04
C TRP A 301 -15.05 33.78 -27.04
N THR A 302 -15.61 33.57 -25.86
CA THR A 302 -16.96 33.00 -25.70
C THR A 302 -18.01 33.87 -26.40
N LYS A 303 -19.11 33.24 -26.84
CA LYS A 303 -20.25 33.97 -27.36
C LYS A 303 -20.75 34.96 -26.28
N PRO A 304 -20.98 36.24 -26.61
CA PRO A 304 -21.50 37.20 -25.65
C PRO A 304 -22.97 36.91 -25.33
N ASP A 305 -23.39 37.22 -24.09
CA ASP A 305 -24.79 37.09 -23.67
C ASP A 305 -25.69 38.14 -24.36
N ASN A 306 -25.14 39.32 -24.65
CA ASN A 306 -25.81 40.39 -25.38
C ASN A 306 -24.97 40.87 -26.58
N PHE A 307 -25.60 40.95 -27.76
CA PHE A 307 -24.96 41.46 -28.97
C PHE A 307 -25.16 42.97 -29.10
N TYR A 308 -24.09 43.74 -28.93
CA TYR A 308 -24.12 45.20 -29.10
C TYR A 308 -24.24 45.64 -30.57
N TYR A 309 -23.55 44.94 -31.48
CA TYR A 309 -23.67 45.19 -32.92
C TYR A 309 -24.79 44.34 -33.50
N THR A 310 -25.57 44.89 -34.44
CA THR A 310 -26.46 44.06 -35.26
C THR A 310 -25.64 43.12 -36.16
N LYS A 311 -26.25 42.04 -36.65
CA LYS A 311 -25.59 41.11 -37.60
C LYS A 311 -25.06 41.84 -38.85
N ASN A 312 -25.78 42.84 -39.34
CA ASN A 312 -25.37 43.64 -40.51
C ASN A 312 -24.19 44.56 -40.18
N ASP A 313 -24.22 45.24 -39.02
CA ASP A 313 -23.10 46.08 -38.56
C ASP A 313 -21.84 45.25 -38.34
N TRP A 314 -21.99 44.06 -37.76
CA TRP A 314 -20.89 43.12 -37.56
C TRP A 314 -20.30 42.66 -38.89
N LYS A 315 -21.14 42.29 -39.86
CA LYS A 315 -20.69 41.86 -41.19
C LYS A 315 -19.93 42.98 -41.92
N SER A 316 -20.37 44.24 -41.76
CA SER A 316 -19.70 45.41 -42.35
C SER A 316 -18.35 45.72 -41.67
N LYS A 317 -18.33 45.78 -40.33
CA LYS A 317 -17.14 46.19 -39.56
C LYS A 317 -16.11 45.07 -39.37
N TYR A 318 -16.54 43.82 -39.32
CA TYR A 318 -15.74 42.64 -39.00
C TYR A 318 -15.96 41.51 -40.03
N SER A 319 -16.02 41.88 -41.31
CA SER A 319 -16.26 40.95 -42.43
C SER A 319 -15.38 39.70 -42.34
N GLY A 320 -16.02 38.53 -42.43
CA GLY A 320 -15.37 37.22 -42.33
C GLY A 320 -15.12 36.71 -40.90
N ASN A 321 -15.61 37.39 -39.85
CA ASN A 321 -15.63 36.85 -38.48
C ASN A 321 -17.01 36.29 -38.11
N GLU A 322 -17.03 35.20 -37.35
CA GLU A 322 -18.24 34.59 -36.81
C GLU A 322 -19.01 35.55 -35.89
N TYR A 323 -20.33 35.63 -36.05
CA TYR A 323 -21.23 36.44 -35.24
C TYR A 323 -22.00 35.55 -34.26
N ASP A 324 -22.95 34.71 -34.67
CA ASP A 324 -23.78 33.95 -33.73
C ASP A 324 -23.63 32.42 -33.84
N GLY A 325 -22.37 31.96 -33.92
CA GLY A 325 -22.07 30.53 -34.00
C GLY A 325 -22.41 29.94 -35.36
N GLU A 326 -22.21 30.70 -36.45
CA GLU A 326 -22.43 30.22 -37.82
C GLU A 326 -21.56 28.99 -38.16
N THR A 327 -20.47 28.75 -37.43
CA THR A 327 -19.61 27.58 -37.64
C THR A 327 -20.02 26.34 -36.83
N ASP A 328 -21.06 26.45 -35.97
CA ASP A 328 -21.58 25.35 -35.18
C ASP A 328 -22.34 24.34 -36.07
N ILE A 329 -21.76 23.16 -36.22
CA ILE A 329 -22.30 22.08 -37.06
C ILE A 329 -23.68 21.60 -36.60
N SER A 330 -23.99 21.73 -35.31
CA SER A 330 -25.25 21.26 -34.73
C SER A 330 -26.45 22.14 -35.08
N LYS A 331 -26.20 23.38 -35.53
CA LYS A 331 -27.23 24.36 -35.92
C LYS A 331 -27.50 24.41 -37.42
N LEU A 332 -26.75 23.66 -38.21
CA LEU A 332 -26.91 23.67 -39.67
C LEU A 332 -28.23 23.03 -40.07
N LYS A 333 -28.87 23.59 -41.10
CA LYS A 333 -30.11 23.07 -41.65
C LYS A 333 -29.85 21.72 -42.33
N VAL A 334 -30.67 20.73 -42.02
CA VAL A 334 -30.69 19.45 -42.73
C VAL A 334 -31.32 19.66 -44.11
N LEU A 335 -30.62 19.29 -45.19
CA LEU A 335 -31.09 19.42 -46.57
C LEU A 335 -31.88 18.20 -47.01
N ASN A 336 -31.19 17.17 -47.48
CA ASN A 336 -31.78 15.95 -48.02
C ASN A 336 -31.11 14.71 -47.42
N LYS A 337 -31.89 13.63 -47.36
CA LYS A 337 -31.42 12.31 -46.97
C LYS A 337 -30.63 11.71 -48.12
N VAL A 338 -29.40 11.28 -47.85
CA VAL A 338 -28.52 10.62 -48.84
C VAL A 338 -28.40 9.12 -48.60
N PHE A 339 -28.70 8.67 -47.38
CA PHE A 339 -28.62 7.26 -47.01
C PHE A 339 -29.66 6.89 -45.97
N SER A 340 -30.15 5.66 -46.07
CA SER A 340 -31.09 5.07 -45.14
C SER A 340 -30.82 3.58 -45.05
N TYR A 341 -30.55 3.08 -43.85
CA TYR A 341 -30.32 1.67 -43.59
C TYR A 341 -31.16 1.22 -42.40
N GLY A 342 -32.01 0.22 -42.61
CA GLY A 342 -32.66 -0.49 -41.52
C GLY A 342 -31.69 -1.54 -40.99
N PHE A 343 -31.48 -1.58 -39.67
CA PHE A 343 -30.60 -2.57 -39.06
C PHE A 343 -31.36 -3.46 -38.09
N ASP A 344 -30.89 -4.69 -37.98
CA ASP A 344 -31.21 -5.66 -36.92
C ASP A 344 -29.88 -6.21 -36.43
N SER A 345 -29.39 -5.66 -35.30
CA SER A 345 -28.08 -6.00 -34.75
C SER A 345 -27.99 -7.45 -34.25
N GLY A 346 -29.12 -8.15 -34.08
CA GLY A 346 -29.12 -9.59 -33.81
C GLY A 346 -28.75 -10.43 -35.04
N LYS A 347 -28.84 -9.88 -36.25
CA LYS A 347 -28.50 -10.55 -37.51
C LYS A 347 -27.22 -10.03 -38.13
N GLU A 348 -27.04 -8.70 -38.18
CA GLU A 348 -25.85 -8.05 -38.72
C GLU A 348 -25.42 -6.89 -37.80
N GLU A 349 -24.27 -7.04 -37.13
CA GLU A 349 -23.71 -6.01 -36.23
C GLU A 349 -22.93 -4.92 -36.98
N LYS A 350 -22.91 -4.98 -38.31
CA LYS A 350 -22.17 -4.05 -39.15
C LYS A 350 -23.04 -3.56 -40.28
N PHE A 351 -22.80 -2.33 -40.72
CA PHE A 351 -23.42 -1.80 -41.93
C PHE A 351 -22.39 -1.18 -42.85
N GLU A 352 -22.70 -1.15 -44.13
CA GLU A 352 -21.89 -0.50 -45.15
C GLU A 352 -22.66 0.71 -45.68
N ILE A 353 -21.98 1.85 -45.78
CA ILE A 353 -22.53 3.03 -46.44
C ILE A 353 -22.35 2.82 -47.94
N LYS A 354 -23.40 2.30 -48.60
CA LYS A 354 -23.40 2.06 -50.04
C LYS A 354 -23.27 3.37 -50.81
N ASP A 355 -22.57 3.31 -51.94
CA ASP A 355 -22.38 4.42 -52.87
C ASP A 355 -21.73 5.66 -52.24
N LEU A 356 -20.97 5.50 -51.15
CA LEU A 356 -20.26 6.58 -50.47
C LEU A 356 -19.32 7.37 -51.42
N SER A 357 -18.77 6.72 -52.44
CA SER A 357 -17.94 7.37 -53.47
C SER A 357 -18.71 8.37 -54.33
N ASN A 358 -20.04 8.26 -54.40
CA ASN A 358 -20.90 9.16 -55.16
C ASN A 358 -21.35 10.38 -54.34
N TRP A 359 -20.99 10.43 -53.05
CA TRP A 359 -21.38 11.53 -52.19
C TRP A 359 -20.46 12.73 -52.42
N GLU A 360 -21.06 13.90 -52.50
CA GLU A 360 -20.28 15.14 -52.58
C GLU A 360 -19.50 15.38 -51.28
N PRO A 361 -18.26 15.87 -51.34
CA PRO A 361 -17.56 16.38 -50.17
C PRO A 361 -18.44 17.41 -49.42
N GLY A 362 -18.57 17.27 -48.11
CA GLY A 362 -19.62 17.97 -47.36
C GLY A 362 -19.72 17.59 -45.89
N ARG A 363 -20.52 18.33 -45.13
CA ARG A 363 -20.90 17.95 -43.76
C ARG A 363 -22.25 17.23 -43.73
N TYR A 364 -22.34 16.21 -42.87
CA TYR A 364 -23.50 15.33 -42.75
C TYR A 364 -23.83 15.08 -41.28
N VAL A 365 -25.08 14.69 -41.02
CA VAL A 365 -25.52 14.17 -39.73
C VAL A 365 -25.98 12.73 -39.90
N ILE A 366 -25.45 11.85 -39.06
CA ILE A 366 -25.94 10.50 -38.84
C ILE A 366 -26.92 10.56 -37.68
N GLU A 367 -28.15 10.16 -37.93
CA GLU A 367 -29.13 9.90 -36.90
C GLU A 367 -29.37 8.40 -36.85
N ILE A 368 -29.02 7.79 -35.72
CA ILE A 368 -29.39 6.41 -35.43
C ILE A 368 -30.52 6.43 -34.41
N ASN A 369 -31.63 5.80 -34.77
CA ASN A 369 -32.78 5.63 -33.90
C ASN A 369 -33.08 4.16 -33.69
N SER A 370 -33.53 3.84 -32.50
CA SER A 370 -34.03 2.53 -32.10
C SER A 370 -35.10 2.71 -31.06
N ILE A 371 -35.79 1.62 -30.74
CA ILE A 371 -36.64 1.51 -29.58
C ILE A 371 -35.92 0.58 -28.61
N ASP A 372 -35.87 0.96 -27.33
CA ASP A 372 -35.31 0.09 -26.30
C ASP A 372 -36.26 -1.08 -25.99
N SER A 373 -35.82 -2.05 -25.17
CA SER A 373 -36.64 -3.23 -24.86
C SER A 373 -37.97 -2.91 -24.16
N PHE A 374 -38.16 -1.68 -23.69
CA PHE A 374 -39.34 -1.23 -22.94
C PHE A 374 -40.21 -0.24 -23.73
N GLY A 375 -39.95 -0.05 -25.02
CA GLY A 375 -40.76 0.81 -25.88
C GLY A 375 -40.36 2.29 -25.88
N LYS A 376 -39.27 2.66 -25.20
CA LYS A 376 -38.80 4.06 -25.18
C LYS A 376 -37.92 4.34 -26.41
N PRO A 377 -38.18 5.43 -27.16
CA PRO A 377 -37.33 5.81 -28.28
C PRO A 377 -35.95 6.24 -27.79
N VAL A 378 -34.90 5.72 -28.43
CA VAL A 378 -33.51 6.11 -28.20
C VAL A 378 -32.96 6.66 -29.51
N ILE A 379 -32.44 7.89 -29.46
CA ILE A 379 -31.90 8.59 -30.63
C ILE A 379 -30.51 9.10 -30.29
N ASN A 380 -29.55 8.81 -31.16
CA ASN A 380 -28.22 9.40 -31.10
C ASN A 380 -27.93 10.15 -32.42
N LYS A 381 -27.31 11.33 -32.30
CA LYS A 381 -26.90 12.16 -33.44
C LYS A 381 -25.38 12.31 -33.43
N LYS A 382 -24.76 11.94 -34.55
CA LYS A 382 -23.33 12.08 -34.79
C LYS A 382 -23.10 12.92 -36.03
N PHE A 383 -22.25 13.93 -35.93
CA PHE A 383 -21.92 14.79 -37.05
C PHE A 383 -20.61 14.34 -37.71
N ILE A 384 -20.61 14.19 -39.02
CA ILE A 384 -19.45 13.75 -39.80
C ILE A 384 -19.12 14.73 -40.92
N THR A 385 -17.87 14.75 -41.35
CA THR A 385 -17.43 15.42 -42.58
C THR A 385 -16.95 14.39 -43.57
N VAL A 386 -17.52 14.38 -44.78
CA VAL A 386 -17.10 13.50 -45.87
C VAL A 386 -16.15 14.26 -46.79
N TYR A 387 -15.00 13.66 -47.10
CA TYR A 387 -14.02 14.20 -48.05
C TYR A 387 -13.59 13.11 -49.05
N SER A 388 -12.98 13.49 -50.17
CA SER A 388 -12.44 12.54 -51.15
C SER A 388 -10.93 12.74 -51.32
N GLU A 389 -10.13 11.66 -51.28
CA GLU A 389 -8.68 11.73 -51.54
C GLU A 389 -8.35 12.27 -52.94
N SER A 390 -9.19 11.96 -53.93
CA SER A 390 -8.99 12.33 -55.33
C SER A 390 -9.53 13.71 -55.71
N SER A 391 -10.32 14.34 -54.82
CA SER A 391 -10.89 15.66 -55.06
C SER A 391 -9.90 16.77 -54.70
N THR A 392 -9.86 17.83 -55.49
CA THR A 392 -9.19 19.08 -55.12
C THR A 392 -10.13 20.04 -54.38
N ILE A 393 -11.42 19.74 -54.35
CA ILE A 393 -12.46 20.57 -53.72
C ILE A 393 -12.47 20.33 -52.20
N LEU A 394 -12.53 21.41 -51.43
CA LEU A 394 -12.69 21.36 -49.98
C LEU A 394 -14.07 20.79 -49.60
N PRO A 395 -14.18 19.99 -48.53
CA PRO A 395 -15.47 19.46 -48.11
C PRO A 395 -16.43 20.54 -47.61
N PHE A 396 -15.92 21.64 -47.06
CA PHE A 396 -16.71 22.81 -46.69
C PHE A 396 -15.81 24.05 -46.62
N ALA A 397 -16.41 25.24 -46.60
CA ALA A 397 -15.67 26.48 -46.49
C ALA A 397 -15.03 26.61 -45.09
N THR A 398 -13.70 26.54 -45.00
CA THR A 398 -12.95 26.51 -43.73
C THR A 398 -11.60 27.23 -43.84
N GLN A 399 -11.12 27.77 -42.73
CA GLN A 399 -9.81 28.44 -42.67
C GLN A 399 -8.67 27.44 -42.82
N PHE A 400 -8.86 26.24 -42.27
CA PHE A 400 -7.90 25.16 -42.36
C PHE A 400 -8.62 23.81 -42.28
N TRP A 401 -8.31 22.95 -43.25
CA TRP A 401 -8.83 21.60 -43.38
C TRP A 401 -7.68 20.62 -43.17
N TYR A 402 -7.93 19.57 -42.38
CA TYR A 402 -7.00 18.49 -42.13
C TYR A 402 -7.76 17.17 -41.97
N ALA A 403 -7.27 16.11 -42.61
CA ALA A 403 -7.70 14.74 -42.38
C ALA A 403 -6.52 13.76 -42.48
N SER A 404 -6.46 12.77 -41.58
CA SER A 404 -5.53 11.63 -41.64
C SER A 404 -6.27 10.40 -42.17
N VAL A 405 -5.67 9.64 -43.08
CA VAL A 405 -6.31 8.43 -43.66
C VAL A 405 -6.23 7.24 -42.70
N LYS A 406 -5.10 7.05 -42.02
CA LYS A 406 -4.83 5.96 -41.06
C LYS A 406 -3.90 6.52 -39.98
N ASN A 407 -3.90 5.95 -38.77
CA ASN A 407 -3.08 6.46 -37.65
C ASN A 407 -2.02 5.46 -37.15
N GLU A 408 -2.09 4.19 -37.54
CA GLU A 408 -1.10 3.16 -37.21
C GLU A 408 -0.49 2.61 -38.50
N TYR A 409 0.83 2.50 -38.56
CA TYR A 409 1.54 2.05 -39.76
C TYR A 409 2.67 1.09 -39.43
N GLN A 410 2.93 0.16 -40.35
CA GLN A 410 4.14 -0.64 -40.38
C GLN A 410 5.17 -0.01 -41.34
N PRO A 411 6.48 -0.14 -41.05
CA PRO A 411 7.51 0.21 -42.02
C PRO A 411 7.28 -0.45 -43.39
N GLY A 412 7.41 0.33 -44.46
CA GLY A 412 7.06 -0.02 -45.84
C GLY A 412 5.70 0.52 -46.30
N GLU A 413 4.79 0.89 -45.38
CA GLU A 413 3.54 1.57 -45.73
C GLU A 413 3.76 3.08 -46.00
N THR A 414 2.77 3.75 -46.62
CA THR A 414 2.80 5.21 -46.86
C THR A 414 1.65 5.88 -46.12
N ALA A 415 1.98 6.82 -45.23
CA ALA A 415 1.01 7.65 -44.55
C ALA A 415 0.50 8.76 -45.47
N LYS A 416 -0.80 9.06 -45.36
CA LYS A 416 -1.51 9.99 -46.24
C LYS A 416 -2.30 11.01 -45.43
N PHE A 417 -2.14 12.28 -45.78
CA PHE A 417 -2.78 13.42 -45.13
C PHE A 417 -3.44 14.32 -46.17
N ILE A 418 -4.66 14.76 -45.91
CA ILE A 418 -5.31 15.79 -46.70
C ILE A 418 -5.22 17.10 -45.94
N VAL A 419 -4.72 18.16 -46.60
CA VAL A 419 -4.67 19.51 -46.06
C VAL A 419 -5.30 20.50 -47.03
N GLY A 420 -5.95 21.55 -46.53
CA GLY A 420 -6.59 22.54 -47.39
C GLY A 420 -6.97 23.83 -46.68
N SER A 421 -7.37 24.86 -47.45
CA SER A 421 -7.81 26.14 -46.90
C SER A 421 -8.66 26.91 -47.91
N SER A 422 -9.74 27.55 -47.45
CA SER A 422 -10.55 28.48 -48.25
C SER A 422 -9.91 29.86 -48.43
N TYR A 423 -8.76 30.13 -47.80
CA TYR A 423 -7.99 31.33 -48.09
C TYR A 423 -7.38 31.27 -49.50
N ASN A 424 -7.25 32.44 -50.13
CA ASN A 424 -6.51 32.59 -51.39
C ASN A 424 -5.01 32.78 -51.10
N ASN A 425 -4.16 32.02 -51.79
CA ASN A 425 -2.69 32.08 -51.70
C ASN A 425 -2.14 31.94 -50.27
N ALA A 426 -2.73 31.06 -49.46
CA ALA A 426 -2.25 30.79 -48.11
C ALA A 426 -0.96 29.99 -48.11
N ASN A 427 -0.04 30.34 -47.22
CA ASN A 427 1.21 29.61 -47.00
C ASN A 427 1.00 28.60 -45.85
N LEU A 428 1.10 27.31 -46.17
CA LEU A 428 1.07 26.20 -45.22
C LEU A 428 2.50 25.68 -45.02
N LEU A 429 2.94 25.61 -43.77
CA LEU A 429 4.18 24.95 -43.37
C LEU A 429 3.88 23.49 -43.02
N TYR A 430 4.50 22.56 -43.72
CA TYR A 430 4.49 21.12 -43.42
C TYR A 430 5.84 20.73 -42.81
N GLU A 431 5.82 20.10 -41.64
CA GLU A 431 7.01 19.60 -40.96
C GLU A 431 6.81 18.14 -40.50
N VAL A 432 7.89 17.36 -40.50
CA VAL A 432 7.92 16.02 -39.89
C VAL A 432 8.85 16.08 -38.68
N GLU A 433 8.34 15.71 -37.52
CA GLU A 433 9.08 15.58 -36.26
C GLU A 433 9.34 14.10 -35.97
N HIS A 434 10.59 13.78 -35.68
CA HIS A 434 11.00 12.46 -35.19
C HIS A 434 12.12 12.65 -34.17
N LYS A 435 12.06 11.95 -33.02
CA LYS A 435 12.99 12.14 -31.89
C LYS A 435 13.17 13.60 -31.48
N SER A 436 12.07 14.34 -31.42
CA SER A 436 12.03 15.77 -31.07
C SER A 436 12.87 16.69 -31.95
N LYS A 437 13.06 16.29 -33.21
CA LYS A 437 13.74 17.07 -34.24
C LYS A 437 12.87 17.15 -35.49
N ILE A 438 12.82 18.34 -36.08
CA ILE A 438 12.27 18.50 -37.42
C ILE A 438 13.25 17.88 -38.41
N VAL A 439 12.88 16.73 -38.98
CA VAL A 439 13.68 15.99 -39.97
C VAL A 439 13.34 16.38 -41.40
N TYR A 440 12.16 16.98 -41.61
CA TYR A 440 11.70 17.47 -42.92
C TYR A 440 10.84 18.72 -42.75
N ARG A 441 10.97 19.68 -43.68
CA ARG A 441 10.21 20.94 -43.70
C ARG A 441 9.95 21.40 -45.13
N LYS A 442 8.72 21.82 -45.43
CA LYS A 442 8.34 22.39 -46.73
C LYS A 442 7.23 23.43 -46.59
N TRP A 443 7.33 24.54 -47.34
CA TRP A 443 6.22 25.48 -47.53
C TRP A 443 5.39 25.09 -48.74
N LEU A 444 4.07 25.11 -48.60
CA LEU A 444 3.09 24.80 -49.63
C LEU A 444 2.17 26.00 -49.82
N LYS A 445 1.82 26.31 -51.08
CA LYS A 445 0.81 27.32 -51.41
C LYS A 445 -0.53 26.63 -51.61
N ILE A 446 -1.55 27.08 -50.89
CA ILE A 446 -2.91 26.54 -50.96
C ILE A 446 -3.89 27.68 -51.26
N SER A 447 -4.75 27.49 -52.24
CA SER A 447 -5.74 28.48 -52.69
C SER A 447 -7.09 27.81 -52.92
N ASN A 448 -8.01 27.95 -51.97
CA ASN A 448 -9.38 27.41 -52.03
C ASN A 448 -9.49 25.96 -52.54
N GLN A 449 -8.54 25.11 -52.14
CA GLN A 449 -8.47 23.72 -52.54
C GLN A 449 -7.85 22.88 -51.41
N GLN A 450 -8.04 21.57 -51.49
CA GLN A 450 -7.29 20.61 -50.69
C GLN A 450 -6.18 19.94 -51.50
N THR A 451 -5.21 19.33 -50.82
CA THR A 451 -4.05 18.68 -51.40
C THR A 451 -3.67 17.45 -50.57
N LEU A 452 -3.32 16.37 -51.24
CA LEU A 452 -2.80 15.13 -50.63
C LEU A 452 -1.29 15.27 -50.36
N ILE A 453 -0.88 14.89 -49.15
CA ILE A 453 0.51 14.82 -48.71
C ILE A 453 0.80 13.38 -48.30
N GLU A 454 1.89 12.83 -48.83
CA GLU A 454 2.31 11.46 -48.58
C GLU A 454 3.64 11.44 -47.80
N LEU A 455 3.75 10.52 -46.86
CA LEU A 455 4.94 10.27 -46.05
C LEU A 455 5.23 8.75 -46.03
N PRO A 456 6.25 8.27 -46.77
CA PRO A 456 6.70 6.88 -46.67
C PRO A 456 7.16 6.58 -45.24
N ILE A 457 6.66 5.48 -44.67
CA ILE A 457 7.03 5.05 -43.31
C ILE A 457 8.22 4.10 -43.40
N GLU A 458 9.37 4.54 -42.91
CA GLU A 458 10.62 3.77 -42.88
C GLU A 458 10.84 3.12 -41.50
N GLU A 459 11.72 2.11 -41.43
CA GLU A 459 12.05 1.41 -40.17
C GLU A 459 12.55 2.36 -39.08
N LYS A 460 13.20 3.48 -39.48
CA LYS A 460 13.68 4.50 -38.54
C LYS A 460 12.57 5.17 -37.73
N TYR A 461 11.30 5.12 -38.17
CA TYR A 461 10.15 5.73 -37.49
C TYR A 461 9.48 4.83 -36.45
N ARG A 462 10.01 3.62 -36.20
CA ARG A 462 9.59 2.79 -35.06
C ARG A 462 9.63 3.62 -33.77
N GLY A 463 8.58 3.49 -32.96
CA GLY A 463 8.38 4.36 -31.82
C GLY A 463 7.67 5.66 -32.17
N ASN A 464 6.92 5.70 -33.27
CA ASN A 464 6.12 6.83 -33.74
C ASN A 464 6.89 7.95 -34.46
N VAL A 465 6.17 8.65 -35.32
CA VAL A 465 6.61 9.87 -36.01
C VAL A 465 5.47 10.88 -36.00
N SER A 466 5.78 12.16 -35.82
CA SER A 466 4.78 13.22 -35.78
C SER A 466 4.86 14.10 -37.03
N VAL A 467 3.72 14.63 -37.46
CA VAL A 467 3.61 15.60 -38.55
C VAL A 467 2.94 16.86 -38.04
N HIS A 468 3.39 18.01 -38.55
CA HIS A 468 2.85 19.33 -38.21
C HIS A 468 2.43 20.06 -39.46
N PHE A 469 1.24 20.63 -39.44
CA PHE A 469 0.72 21.50 -40.47
C PHE A 469 0.33 22.83 -39.85
N LYS A 470 0.96 23.93 -40.30
CA LYS A 470 0.77 25.27 -39.72
C LYS A 470 0.47 26.29 -40.81
N LEU A 471 -0.65 26.99 -40.70
CA LEU A 471 -1.08 28.04 -41.62
C LEU A 471 -1.26 29.35 -40.84
N ILE A 472 -0.72 30.45 -41.35
CA ILE A 472 -0.86 31.78 -40.74
C ILE A 472 -1.62 32.70 -41.69
N SER A 473 -2.74 33.26 -41.21
CA SER A 473 -3.58 34.18 -41.99
C SER A 473 -4.42 35.07 -41.07
N TYR A 474 -4.61 36.33 -41.44
CA TYR A 474 -5.34 37.35 -40.67
C TYR A 474 -4.91 37.42 -39.19
N ASN A 475 -3.61 37.37 -38.93
CA ASN A 475 -3.03 37.37 -37.58
C ASN A 475 -3.48 36.17 -36.69
N ARG A 476 -3.89 35.06 -37.31
CA ARG A 476 -4.27 33.82 -36.61
C ARG A 476 -3.40 32.67 -37.08
N VAL A 477 -3.13 31.73 -36.17
CA VAL A 477 -2.44 30.48 -36.49
C VAL A 477 -3.46 29.36 -36.48
N TYR A 478 -3.48 28.60 -37.57
CA TYR A 478 -4.22 27.35 -37.68
C TYR A 478 -3.19 26.23 -37.70
N SER A 479 -3.31 25.29 -36.78
CA SER A 479 -2.39 24.17 -36.68
C SER A 479 -3.16 22.87 -36.57
N SER A 480 -2.59 21.82 -37.17
CA SER A 480 -3.01 20.45 -36.92
C SER A 480 -1.76 19.58 -36.88
N ASP A 481 -1.71 18.77 -35.85
CA ASP A 481 -0.60 17.87 -35.58
C ASP A 481 -1.15 16.44 -35.48
N ALA A 482 -0.39 15.47 -35.94
CA ALA A 482 -0.73 14.06 -35.78
C ALA A 482 0.51 13.24 -35.44
N THR A 483 0.33 12.28 -34.53
CA THR A 483 1.35 11.27 -34.21
C THR A 483 0.93 9.96 -34.86
N LEU A 484 1.74 9.47 -35.78
CA LEU A 484 1.55 8.18 -36.43
C LEU A 484 2.16 7.10 -35.53
N GLN A 485 1.36 6.12 -35.15
CA GLN A 485 1.83 4.98 -34.37
C GLN A 485 2.61 4.02 -35.27
N VAL A 486 3.84 3.69 -34.86
CA VAL A 486 4.69 2.71 -35.55
C VAL A 486 5.24 1.76 -34.48
N PRO A 487 4.51 0.68 -34.14
CA PRO A 487 4.80 -0.17 -32.98
C PRO A 487 6.11 -0.96 -33.16
N TYR A 488 6.70 -1.47 -32.08
CA TYR A 488 7.90 -2.33 -32.13
C TYR A 488 7.55 -3.82 -32.32
N SER A 489 6.69 -4.14 -33.29
CA SER A 489 6.27 -5.53 -33.57
C SER A 489 7.44 -6.46 -33.94
N ASN A 490 8.56 -5.91 -34.40
CA ASN A 490 9.81 -6.62 -34.64
C ASN A 490 10.57 -7.01 -33.36
N LYS A 491 10.03 -6.70 -32.18
CA LYS A 491 10.61 -7.00 -30.86
C LYS A 491 9.72 -7.88 -29.99
N GLU A 492 8.65 -8.44 -30.54
CA GLU A 492 7.73 -9.32 -29.81
C GLU A 492 8.13 -10.80 -29.97
N LEU A 493 8.32 -11.50 -28.84
CA LEU A 493 8.50 -12.94 -28.82
C LEU A 493 7.15 -13.65 -28.74
N LYS A 494 7.02 -14.77 -29.47
CA LYS A 494 5.89 -15.68 -29.33
C LYS A 494 6.25 -16.82 -28.38
N ILE A 495 5.51 -16.93 -27.28
CA ILE A 495 5.71 -17.93 -26.22
C ILE A 495 4.46 -18.81 -26.11
N THR A 496 4.62 -20.14 -26.13
CA THR A 496 3.50 -21.10 -26.04
C THR A 496 3.88 -22.36 -25.25
N PHE A 497 2.94 -22.92 -24.48
CA PHE A 497 3.12 -24.25 -23.89
C PHE A 497 2.95 -25.35 -24.94
N GLU A 498 3.90 -26.29 -25.01
CA GLU A 498 3.75 -27.54 -25.76
C GLU A 498 3.17 -28.66 -24.86
N THR A 499 3.52 -28.64 -23.58
CA THR A 499 2.91 -29.49 -22.55
C THR A 499 2.41 -28.64 -21.40
N PHE A 500 1.15 -28.85 -21.00
CA PHE A 500 0.57 -28.21 -19.81
C PHE A 500 -0.53 -29.08 -19.21
N ARG A 501 -0.32 -29.54 -17.97
CA ARG A 501 -1.32 -30.26 -17.20
C ARG A 501 -1.91 -29.31 -16.16
N ASN A 502 -3.21 -29.05 -16.25
CA ASN A 502 -3.91 -28.11 -15.39
C ASN A 502 -4.45 -28.72 -14.08
N LYS A 503 -4.25 -30.02 -13.84
CA LYS A 503 -4.66 -30.72 -12.60
C LYS A 503 -3.57 -31.67 -12.13
N LEU A 504 -3.14 -31.52 -10.88
CA LEU A 504 -2.09 -32.31 -10.25
C LEU A 504 -2.52 -32.86 -8.90
N LEU A 505 -1.88 -33.94 -8.46
CA LEU A 505 -1.95 -34.38 -7.07
C LEU A 505 -0.96 -33.57 -6.21
N PRO A 506 -1.29 -33.30 -4.94
CA PRO A 506 -0.36 -32.69 -3.98
C PRO A 506 0.97 -33.46 -3.92
N GLY A 507 2.11 -32.77 -4.03
CA GLY A 507 3.44 -33.41 -4.00
C GLY A 507 3.86 -34.11 -5.30
N GLN A 508 3.05 -34.04 -6.37
CA GLN A 508 3.38 -34.64 -7.67
C GLN A 508 4.55 -33.92 -8.35
N GLN A 509 5.43 -34.69 -8.99
CA GLN A 509 6.46 -34.17 -9.91
C GLN A 509 5.85 -33.88 -11.28
N GLU A 510 6.20 -32.74 -11.88
CA GLU A 510 5.68 -32.31 -13.18
C GLU A 510 6.78 -31.68 -14.06
N GLU A 511 6.59 -31.74 -15.38
CA GLU A 511 7.49 -31.18 -16.38
C GLU A 511 6.71 -30.42 -17.47
N TRP A 512 7.03 -29.15 -17.67
CA TRP A 512 6.50 -28.34 -18.76
C TRP A 512 7.55 -28.01 -19.81
N ARG A 513 7.11 -28.04 -21.07
CA ARG A 513 7.88 -27.58 -22.23
C ARG A 513 7.24 -26.31 -22.79
N ILE A 514 8.02 -25.24 -22.83
CA ILE A 514 7.58 -23.92 -23.30
C ILE A 514 8.41 -23.55 -24.52
N LYS A 515 7.75 -23.31 -25.65
CA LYS A 515 8.39 -22.91 -26.90
C LYS A 515 8.45 -21.40 -27.03
N ILE A 516 9.62 -20.87 -27.37
CA ILE A 516 9.88 -19.44 -27.56
C ILE A 516 10.42 -19.23 -28.98
N SER A 517 9.78 -18.33 -29.73
CA SER A 517 10.17 -18.00 -31.11
C SER A 517 10.16 -16.49 -31.34
N GLY A 518 11.02 -16.03 -32.26
CA GLY A 518 11.08 -14.64 -32.68
C GLY A 518 9.87 -14.20 -33.51
N PRO A 519 9.77 -12.91 -33.88
CA PRO A 519 8.64 -12.36 -34.62
C PRO A 519 8.36 -13.04 -35.97
N LYS A 520 9.37 -13.67 -36.60
CA LYS A 520 9.25 -14.39 -37.88
C LYS A 520 9.14 -15.90 -37.68
N GLY A 521 8.99 -16.39 -36.45
CA GLY A 521 8.92 -17.81 -36.10
C GLY A 521 10.28 -18.51 -36.01
N GLU A 522 11.38 -17.76 -36.06
CA GLU A 522 12.74 -18.25 -35.90
C GLU A 522 13.04 -18.68 -34.46
N LYS A 523 13.99 -19.62 -34.30
CA LYS A 523 14.50 -20.00 -32.98
C LYS A 523 15.38 -18.88 -32.42
N VAL A 524 15.24 -18.58 -31.14
CA VAL A 524 16.00 -17.50 -30.47
C VAL A 524 16.64 -18.00 -29.17
N ALA A 525 17.84 -17.49 -28.88
CA ALA A 525 18.48 -17.64 -27.57
C ALA A 525 17.83 -16.64 -26.60
N ALA A 526 16.98 -17.12 -25.71
CA ALA A 526 16.21 -16.32 -24.77
C ALA A 526 16.44 -16.79 -23.34
N GLU A 527 16.46 -15.85 -22.40
CA GLU A 527 16.43 -16.11 -20.97
C GLU A 527 15.01 -15.87 -20.45
N MET A 528 14.50 -16.77 -19.62
CA MET A 528 13.16 -16.75 -19.06
C MET A 528 13.20 -16.76 -17.53
N VAL A 529 12.37 -15.92 -16.92
CA VAL A 529 11.94 -16.07 -15.52
C VAL A 529 10.58 -16.73 -15.48
N ALA A 530 10.41 -17.70 -14.59
CA ALA A 530 9.14 -18.38 -14.36
C ALA A 530 8.88 -18.50 -12.85
N THR A 531 7.63 -18.25 -12.44
CA THR A 531 7.16 -18.45 -11.06
C THR A 531 5.85 -19.22 -11.06
N LEU A 532 5.64 -20.00 -10.00
CA LEU A 532 4.38 -20.68 -9.73
C LEU A 532 4.03 -20.45 -8.26
N TYR A 533 2.97 -19.69 -7.99
CA TYR A 533 2.55 -19.30 -6.64
C TYR A 533 1.06 -19.52 -6.41
N ASP A 534 0.66 -19.57 -5.15
CA ASP A 534 -0.72 -19.80 -4.72
C ASP A 534 -1.62 -18.62 -5.13
N LYS A 535 -2.61 -18.87 -6.01
CA LYS A 535 -3.53 -17.84 -6.55
C LYS A 535 -4.38 -17.20 -5.47
N SER A 536 -4.59 -17.85 -4.32
CA SER A 536 -5.34 -17.26 -3.20
C SER A 536 -4.71 -15.96 -2.69
N LEU A 537 -3.42 -15.75 -2.92
CA LEU A 537 -2.74 -14.50 -2.60
C LEU A 537 -3.20 -13.32 -3.47
N ASP A 538 -3.71 -13.56 -4.68
CA ASP A 538 -4.19 -12.48 -5.56
C ASP A 538 -5.45 -11.79 -5.01
N ALA A 539 -6.23 -12.48 -4.17
CA ALA A 539 -7.37 -11.89 -3.46
C ALA A 539 -6.93 -10.86 -2.40
N LEU A 540 -5.68 -10.96 -1.92
CA LEU A 540 -5.09 -10.00 -0.99
C LEU A 540 -4.27 -8.94 -1.73
N LYS A 541 -3.39 -9.37 -2.64
CA LYS A 541 -2.58 -8.50 -3.50
C LYS A 541 -2.13 -9.25 -4.75
N ALA A 542 -2.72 -8.89 -5.89
CA ALA A 542 -2.39 -9.48 -7.18
C ALA A 542 -0.93 -9.27 -7.59
N ASN A 543 -0.26 -10.33 -8.04
CA ASN A 543 1.06 -10.22 -8.67
C ASN A 543 0.92 -9.97 -10.17
N TYR A 544 1.63 -8.96 -10.67
CA TYR A 544 1.67 -8.60 -12.09
C TYR A 544 3.09 -8.21 -12.48
N TRP A 545 3.53 -8.72 -13.63
CA TRP A 545 4.82 -8.39 -14.23
C TRP A 545 4.62 -7.46 -15.42
N GLY A 546 5.22 -6.28 -15.37
CA GLY A 546 5.18 -5.29 -16.45
C GLY A 546 6.55 -5.09 -17.07
N PHE A 547 6.61 -4.98 -18.40
CA PHE A 547 7.83 -4.68 -19.14
C PHE A 547 7.50 -3.80 -20.34
N ASN A 548 7.88 -2.51 -20.27
CA ASN A 548 7.71 -1.56 -21.35
C ASN A 548 8.96 -0.68 -21.45
N VAL A 549 9.88 -1.06 -22.34
CA VAL A 549 11.22 -0.46 -22.43
C VAL A 549 11.43 0.35 -23.70
N PHE A 550 10.63 0.12 -24.74
CA PHE A 550 10.82 0.75 -26.02
C PHE A 550 10.28 2.19 -26.03
N PRO A 551 11.06 3.17 -26.52
CA PRO A 551 10.66 4.56 -26.49
C PRO A 551 9.61 4.82 -27.57
N TYR A 552 8.52 5.45 -27.15
CA TYR A 552 7.57 6.09 -28.05
C TYR A 552 7.86 7.59 -28.06
N ASP A 553 8.21 8.10 -29.23
CA ASP A 553 8.25 9.51 -29.54
C ASP A 553 6.83 10.06 -29.55
N TYR A 554 6.63 11.12 -28.79
CA TYR A 554 5.43 11.93 -28.85
C TYR A 554 5.81 13.33 -29.27
N MET A 555 4.84 14.03 -29.85
CA MET A 555 4.99 15.43 -30.25
C MET A 555 5.50 16.26 -29.07
N ASN A 556 6.68 16.86 -29.24
CA ASN A 556 7.24 17.81 -28.28
C ASN A 556 7.19 19.25 -28.81
N LEU A 557 7.08 19.43 -30.13
CA LEU A 557 7.12 20.74 -30.77
C LEU A 557 5.71 21.26 -31.06
N TYR A 558 5.25 22.25 -30.30
CA TYR A 558 3.96 22.89 -30.56
C TYR A 558 4.05 24.43 -30.57
N LEU A 559 3.06 25.05 -31.23
CA LEU A 559 2.83 26.50 -31.24
C LEU A 559 1.37 26.73 -30.86
N SER A 560 1.13 27.35 -29.71
CA SER A 560 -0.21 27.75 -29.29
C SER A 560 -0.21 29.26 -29.03
N PRO A 561 -0.46 30.08 -30.07
CA PRO A 561 -0.60 31.52 -29.91
C PRO A 561 -2.06 31.84 -29.61
N ASP A 562 -2.32 32.40 -28.43
CA ASP A 562 -3.63 32.93 -28.08
C ASP A 562 -3.66 34.45 -28.27
N LEU A 563 -4.63 34.94 -29.02
CA LEU A 563 -4.82 36.38 -29.22
C LEU A 563 -5.48 36.93 -27.97
N PHE A 564 -4.85 37.93 -27.34
CA PHE A 564 -5.26 38.55 -26.06
C PHE A 564 -4.87 37.80 -24.77
N SER A 565 -4.10 36.70 -24.86
CA SER A 565 -3.51 35.99 -23.70
C SER A 565 -2.03 35.60 -23.91
N TYR A 566 -1.47 34.75 -23.05
CA TYR A 566 -0.09 34.26 -23.15
C TYR A 566 0.11 33.33 -24.36
N GLN A 567 1.26 33.44 -25.05
CA GLN A 567 1.63 32.53 -26.12
C GLN A 567 2.61 31.48 -25.60
N SER A 568 2.38 30.20 -25.92
CA SER A 568 3.30 29.12 -25.53
C SER A 568 3.87 28.42 -26.76
N SER A 569 5.17 28.16 -26.73
CA SER A 569 5.84 27.34 -27.74
C SER A 569 7.01 26.60 -27.13
N ASN A 570 7.19 25.35 -27.52
CA ASN A 570 8.27 24.51 -27.05
C ASN A 570 9.24 24.22 -28.21
N GLN A 571 10.09 25.19 -28.60
CA GLN A 571 11.26 25.03 -29.52
C GLN A 571 11.13 25.39 -31.02
N ILE A 572 10.05 26.00 -31.54
CA ILE A 572 10.06 26.45 -32.96
C ILE A 572 11.09 27.56 -33.23
N ILE A 573 11.54 28.28 -32.18
CA ILE A 573 12.48 29.41 -32.29
C ILE A 573 13.77 29.12 -31.49
N ARG A 574 14.60 28.18 -31.97
CA ARG A 574 15.78 27.70 -31.24
C ARG A 574 16.92 28.71 -31.04
N ASN A 575 16.88 29.89 -31.68
CA ASN A 575 18.00 30.87 -31.69
C ASN A 575 17.60 32.34 -31.45
N TYR A 576 16.39 32.65 -30.94
CA TYR A 576 16.06 34.04 -30.57
C TYR A 576 16.79 34.43 -29.28
N LYS A 577 17.69 35.41 -29.35
CA LYS A 577 18.64 35.75 -28.27
C LYS A 577 18.13 36.73 -27.21
N SER A 578 16.93 37.30 -27.33
CA SER A 578 16.43 38.25 -26.34
C SER A 578 14.90 38.32 -26.40
N TYR A 579 14.23 38.10 -25.28
CA TYR A 579 12.87 38.58 -25.09
C TYR A 579 12.94 40.07 -24.79
N PRO A 580 12.40 40.97 -25.63
CA PRO A 580 11.92 42.23 -25.09
C PRO A 580 10.74 41.90 -24.16
N GLU A 581 10.79 42.33 -22.91
CA GLU A 581 9.57 42.44 -22.10
C GLU A 581 8.62 43.39 -22.86
N MET A 582 7.63 42.82 -23.55
CA MET A 582 6.61 43.65 -24.19
C MET A 582 5.57 44.02 -23.12
N PRO A 583 5.17 45.31 -23.03
CA PRO A 583 4.17 45.74 -22.07
C PRO A 583 2.88 44.95 -22.28
N TYR A 584 2.38 44.33 -21.21
CA TYR A 584 1.14 43.57 -21.23
C TYR A 584 -0.06 44.51 -21.40
N GLN A 585 -0.77 44.39 -22.52
CA GLN A 585 -1.99 45.15 -22.75
C GLN A 585 -3.12 44.58 -21.89
N ARG A 586 -3.43 45.24 -20.77
CA ARG A 586 -4.63 44.96 -19.97
C ARG A 586 -5.83 45.62 -20.64
N TYR A 587 -6.85 44.83 -20.95
CA TYR A 587 -8.15 45.37 -21.32
C TYR A 587 -8.88 45.84 -20.07
N ASP A 588 -9.76 46.84 -20.24
CA ASP A 588 -10.62 47.31 -19.17
C ASP A 588 -11.41 46.12 -18.62
N ALA A 589 -11.24 45.87 -17.32
CA ALA A 589 -11.99 44.89 -16.59
C ALA A 589 -12.87 45.64 -15.59
N LEU A 590 -14.07 45.10 -15.32
CA LEU A 590 -14.88 45.58 -14.20
C LEU A 590 -14.03 45.51 -12.93
N ASN A 591 -13.87 46.65 -12.26
CA ASN A 591 -13.22 46.69 -10.96
C ASN A 591 -14.19 46.10 -9.94
N TRP A 592 -13.98 44.83 -9.60
CA TRP A 592 -14.82 44.15 -8.63
C TRP A 592 -14.50 44.50 -7.17
N PHE A 593 -13.67 45.51 -6.88
CA PHE A 593 -13.35 45.96 -5.51
C PHE A 593 -12.91 44.83 -4.55
N GLY A 594 -12.20 43.83 -5.07
CA GLY A 594 -11.77 42.64 -4.30
C GLY A 594 -12.72 41.42 -4.40
N PHE A 595 -13.87 41.55 -5.07
CA PHE A 595 -14.84 40.46 -5.29
C PHE A 595 -14.46 39.61 -6.52
N TYR A 596 -13.62 38.59 -6.33
CA TYR A 596 -13.20 37.70 -7.44
C TYR A 596 -13.99 36.39 -7.42
N TYR A 597 -14.99 36.24 -8.31
CA TYR A 597 -15.88 35.06 -8.35
C TYR A 597 -15.20 33.75 -8.78
N TYR A 598 -14.07 33.83 -9.49
CA TYR A 598 -13.40 32.67 -10.10
C TYR A 598 -12.42 31.92 -9.19
N ASN A 599 -12.15 32.41 -7.98
CA ASN A 599 -11.15 31.80 -7.09
C ASN A 599 -11.68 30.59 -6.29
N ASN A 600 -12.95 30.20 -6.48
CA ASN A 600 -13.59 29.10 -5.77
C ASN A 600 -13.64 27.77 -6.56
N TYR A 601 -13.17 27.73 -7.81
CA TYR A 601 -13.26 26.51 -8.63
C TYR A 601 -12.02 25.60 -8.55
N TYR A 602 -10.91 26.09 -8.00
CA TYR A 602 -9.79 25.26 -7.54
C TYR A 602 -9.52 25.63 -6.08
N GLY A 603 -9.84 24.72 -5.16
CA GLY A 603 -9.78 24.92 -3.72
C GLY A 603 -8.37 25.20 -3.18
N TYR A 604 -7.87 26.42 -3.39
CA TYR A 604 -6.80 27.00 -2.61
C TYR A 604 -7.38 28.15 -1.80
N ASN A 605 -7.66 27.86 -0.53
CA ASN A 605 -7.91 28.85 0.51
C ASN A 605 -6.79 29.91 0.51
N ARG A 606 -7.01 31.02 -0.19
CA ARG A 606 -6.34 32.29 0.06
C ARG A 606 -7.32 33.18 0.79
N SER A 607 -7.36 33.03 2.10
CA SER A 607 -7.91 34.04 3.00
C SER A 607 -7.13 35.33 2.80
N ALA A 608 -7.78 36.30 2.19
CA ALA A 608 -7.35 37.68 2.20
C ALA A 608 -7.66 38.24 3.60
N ASP A 609 -6.68 38.14 4.50
CA ASP A 609 -6.45 39.19 5.48
C ASP A 609 -4.99 39.16 5.94
N GLY A 610 -4.30 40.28 5.69
CA GLY A 610 -2.91 40.46 6.02
C GLY A 610 -2.72 40.60 7.53
N LYS A 611 -2.35 39.50 8.20
CA LYS A 611 -1.50 39.46 9.40
C LYS A 611 -1.11 38.01 9.67
N GLY A 612 0.19 37.78 9.77
CA GLY A 612 0.86 36.48 9.73
C GLY A 612 0.19 35.35 10.53
N SER A 613 -0.29 34.34 9.82
CA SER A 613 -0.47 33.00 10.36
C SER A 613 0.79 32.18 10.05
N LYS A 614 1.52 31.84 11.13
CA LYS A 614 2.58 30.84 11.11
C LYS A 614 2.01 29.55 10.52
N ARG A 615 2.64 29.05 9.46
CA ARG A 615 2.33 27.75 8.86
C ARG A 615 2.58 26.64 9.89
N TYR A 616 1.53 26.19 10.55
CA TYR A 616 1.49 24.82 11.06
C TYR A 616 1.32 23.90 9.86
N ARG A 617 2.37 23.17 9.48
CA ARG A 617 2.26 22.01 8.60
C ARG A 617 1.55 20.93 9.39
N TYR A 618 0.23 20.82 9.22
CA TYR A 618 -0.41 19.53 9.40
C TYR A 618 0.08 18.61 8.29
N ALA A 619 0.82 17.58 8.66
CA ALA A 619 1.05 16.43 7.81
C ALA A 619 -0.32 15.90 7.38
N ALA A 620 -0.52 15.78 6.07
CA ALA A 620 -1.68 15.12 5.53
C ALA A 620 -1.68 13.67 6.04
N LYS A 621 -2.67 13.31 6.86
CA LYS A 621 -3.02 11.92 7.11
C LYS A 621 -3.33 11.27 5.75
N PRO A 622 -2.76 10.09 5.42
CA PRO A 622 -3.36 9.25 4.40
C PRO A 622 -4.79 8.90 4.82
N ALA A 623 -5.69 8.79 3.86
CA ALA A 623 -7.07 8.37 4.08
C ALA A 623 -7.14 6.89 4.50
N MET A 624 -6.78 6.62 5.76
CA MET A 624 -7.19 5.48 6.57
C MET A 624 -7.49 6.01 7.97
N ALA A 625 -8.56 6.79 8.09
CA ALA A 625 -9.14 7.21 9.36
C ALA A 625 -10.58 7.70 9.13
N MET A 626 -11.47 6.79 8.77
CA MET A 626 -12.93 6.94 8.90
C MET A 626 -13.49 5.68 9.61
N ALA A 627 -12.76 5.22 10.63
CA ALA A 627 -13.19 4.13 11.52
C ALA A 627 -13.02 4.46 13.01
N GLY A 628 -12.51 5.65 13.37
CA GLY A 628 -12.16 5.98 14.76
C GLY A 628 -12.89 7.17 15.39
N GLU A 629 -13.65 7.98 14.64
CA GLU A 629 -14.33 9.19 15.16
C GLU A 629 -15.87 9.11 15.08
N ALA A 630 -16.43 7.95 14.72
CA ALA A 630 -17.88 7.70 14.79
C ALA A 630 -18.27 6.75 15.95
N LEU A 631 -17.32 6.38 16.81
CA LEU A 631 -17.53 5.44 17.91
C LEU A 631 -17.68 6.10 19.30
N GLU A 632 -17.41 7.40 19.46
CA GLU A 632 -17.50 8.06 20.79
C GLU A 632 -18.80 8.83 21.07
N GLU A 633 -19.80 8.79 20.17
CA GLU A 633 -21.13 9.39 20.43
C GLU A 633 -22.31 8.43 20.29
N LYS A 634 -22.07 7.10 20.28
CA LYS A 634 -23.15 6.08 20.29
C LYS A 634 -23.02 4.97 21.34
N GLU A 635 -22.10 5.08 22.29
CA GLU A 635 -21.96 4.09 23.39
C GLU A 635 -22.65 4.49 24.72
N VAL A 636 -23.38 5.62 24.77
CA VAL A 636 -24.09 6.04 26.01
C VAL A 636 -25.60 5.72 26.00
N GLU A 637 -26.14 5.12 24.93
CA GLU A 637 -27.59 4.81 24.85
C GLU A 637 -27.93 3.33 24.62
N ALA A 638 -26.96 2.42 24.72
CA ALA A 638 -27.16 0.96 24.57
C ALA A 638 -26.88 0.13 25.84
N SER A 639 -26.76 0.76 27.02
CA SER A 639 -26.52 0.09 28.30
C SER A 639 -27.69 0.14 29.29
N MET A 640 -28.88 0.59 28.87
CA MET A 640 -30.11 0.42 29.63
C MET A 640 -31.21 -0.18 28.76
N ILE A 641 -31.56 -1.43 29.08
CA ILE A 641 -32.81 -2.18 28.83
C ILE A 641 -32.47 -3.61 28.34
N SER A 642 -32.18 -4.50 29.29
CA SER A 642 -32.67 -5.89 29.29
C SER A 642 -32.36 -6.57 30.64
N LYS A 643 -33.00 -6.08 31.70
CA LYS A 643 -33.35 -6.90 32.86
C LYS A 643 -34.85 -6.86 33.02
N SER A 644 -35.54 -7.91 32.60
CA SER A 644 -36.72 -8.40 33.31
C SER A 644 -37.10 -9.80 32.81
N GLU A 645 -37.35 -10.63 33.80
CA GLU A 645 -37.90 -11.98 33.75
C GLU A 645 -39.28 -12.00 33.08
N ASN A 646 -39.66 -13.15 32.49
CA ASN A 646 -40.76 -13.94 33.07
C ASN A 646 -40.98 -15.30 32.39
N LYS A 647 -40.98 -16.31 33.27
CA LYS A 647 -41.99 -17.38 33.45
C LYS A 647 -42.42 -18.25 32.26
N LYS A 648 -42.15 -19.55 32.48
CA LYS A 648 -43.04 -20.71 32.36
C LYS A 648 -44.48 -20.39 31.90
N ASN A 649 -44.90 -21.06 30.83
CA ASN A 649 -46.11 -21.85 30.85
C ASN A 649 -45.94 -23.09 29.97
N VAL A 650 -46.06 -24.24 30.62
CA VAL A 650 -46.23 -25.57 30.06
C VAL A 650 -47.74 -25.80 29.97
N GLN A 651 -48.22 -26.28 28.82
CA GLN A 651 -49.36 -27.21 28.80
C GLN A 651 -49.37 -28.07 27.53
N GLU A 652 -49.05 -29.33 27.77
CA GLU A 652 -49.53 -30.58 27.18
C GLU A 652 -50.47 -30.55 25.96
N SER A 653 -50.11 -31.39 24.98
CA SER A 653 -51.01 -32.46 24.55
C SER A 653 -50.23 -33.75 24.27
N ASP A 654 -50.38 -34.72 25.18
CA ASP A 654 -49.96 -36.12 25.02
C ASP A 654 -50.94 -36.88 24.10
N LYS A 655 -50.41 -37.80 23.27
CA LYS A 655 -50.59 -39.27 23.42
C LYS A 655 -49.98 -40.09 22.26
N ALA A 656 -48.93 -40.83 22.63
CA ALA A 656 -48.61 -42.26 22.41
C ALA A 656 -49.24 -43.08 21.24
N ILE A 657 -48.45 -43.99 20.62
CA ILE A 657 -48.27 -45.40 21.04
C ILE A 657 -47.15 -46.15 20.24
N ALA A 658 -46.33 -46.88 21.02
CA ALA A 658 -45.60 -48.16 20.82
C ALA A 658 -44.56 -48.41 19.69
N ASP A 659 -43.29 -48.42 20.09
CA ASP A 659 -42.43 -49.59 20.37
C ASP A 659 -42.55 -50.87 19.50
N THR A 660 -41.43 -51.28 18.89
CA THR A 660 -40.84 -52.64 19.01
C THR A 660 -39.51 -52.73 18.23
N THR A 661 -38.41 -52.79 18.98
CA THR A 661 -37.16 -53.44 18.56
C THR A 661 -37.39 -54.93 18.28
N PRO A 662 -36.52 -55.55 17.46
CA PRO A 662 -35.73 -56.65 18.00
C PRO A 662 -34.23 -56.50 17.73
N ASN A 663 -33.48 -56.91 18.75
CA ASN A 663 -32.03 -56.97 18.81
C ASN A 663 -31.44 -58.06 17.91
N GLU A 664 -30.26 -57.74 17.37
CA GLU A 664 -29.08 -58.58 17.13
C GLU A 664 -29.23 -59.99 16.55
N GLN A 665 -28.63 -60.19 15.36
CA GLN A 665 -27.71 -61.30 15.14
C GLN A 665 -26.68 -60.91 14.07
N GLY A 666 -25.40 -61.11 14.42
CA GLY A 666 -24.26 -60.69 13.64
C GLY A 666 -24.14 -61.35 12.27
N ILE A 667 -23.60 -60.59 11.33
CA ILE A 667 -22.93 -61.10 10.15
C ILE A 667 -21.61 -60.35 10.04
N ASP A 668 -20.55 -61.06 10.43
CA ASP A 668 -19.19 -60.85 9.98
C ASP A 668 -19.16 -60.85 8.45
N SER A 669 -18.80 -59.72 7.86
CA SER A 669 -18.30 -59.67 6.48
C SER A 669 -17.22 -58.60 6.39
N ARG A 670 -16.04 -58.94 6.93
CA ARG A 670 -14.79 -58.42 6.38
C ARG A 670 -14.72 -58.77 4.90
N THR A 671 -14.84 -57.74 4.06
CA THR A 671 -14.35 -57.79 2.68
C THR A 671 -13.57 -56.51 2.42
N GLU A 672 -12.25 -56.66 2.56
CA GLU A 672 -11.16 -56.03 1.81
C GLU A 672 -11.41 -54.66 1.16
N GLY A 673 -10.72 -53.63 1.66
CA GLY A 673 -10.50 -52.38 0.94
C GLY A 673 -10.32 -51.11 1.78
N GLN A 674 -10.68 -51.08 3.07
CA GLN A 674 -10.56 -49.85 3.85
C GLN A 674 -9.10 -49.51 4.17
N ALA A 675 -8.65 -48.34 3.70
CA ALA A 675 -7.35 -47.77 4.07
C ALA A 675 -7.28 -47.63 5.60
N ASN A 676 -6.22 -48.17 6.22
CA ASN A 676 -5.98 -48.01 7.66
C ASN A 676 -5.70 -46.53 7.97
N ILE A 677 -6.57 -45.89 8.75
CA ILE A 677 -6.50 -44.47 9.11
C ILE A 677 -5.18 -44.09 9.80
N ASP A 678 -4.56 -45.02 10.53
CA ASP A 678 -3.29 -44.78 11.24
C ASP A 678 -2.09 -44.65 10.28
N ASN A 679 -2.20 -45.15 9.05
CA ASN A 679 -1.14 -45.10 8.03
C ASN A 679 -1.28 -43.95 7.03
N VAL A 680 -2.26 -43.06 7.22
CA VAL A 680 -2.49 -41.93 6.30
C VAL A 680 -1.36 -40.90 6.44
N LYS A 681 -0.65 -40.64 5.34
CA LYS A 681 0.36 -39.59 5.27
C LYS A 681 -0.32 -38.21 5.17
N ALA A 682 -0.09 -37.36 6.17
CA ALA A 682 -0.58 -35.99 6.19
C ALA A 682 0.29 -35.07 5.33
N ARG A 683 -0.35 -34.06 4.72
CA ARG A 683 0.28 -32.99 3.94
C ARG A 683 0.98 -32.03 4.91
N THR A 684 2.25 -31.73 4.64
CA THR A 684 3.12 -30.89 5.50
C THR A 684 3.78 -29.75 4.73
N ASN A 685 4.05 -29.93 3.43
CA ASN A 685 4.63 -28.88 2.59
C ASN A 685 3.55 -27.93 2.05
N LEU A 686 3.12 -26.98 2.87
CA LEU A 686 2.06 -26.01 2.53
C LEU A 686 2.59 -24.66 2.01
N ASN A 687 3.80 -24.64 1.45
CA ASN A 687 4.45 -23.45 0.92
C ASN A 687 3.59 -22.72 -0.11
N GLU A 688 3.75 -21.39 -0.18
CA GLU A 688 2.90 -20.50 -0.98
C GLU A 688 3.49 -20.21 -2.38
N THR A 689 4.76 -20.59 -2.57
CA THR A 689 5.48 -20.54 -3.84
C THR A 689 6.02 -21.94 -4.11
N ALA A 690 5.66 -22.51 -5.27
CA ALA A 690 6.15 -23.82 -5.72
C ALA A 690 7.58 -23.71 -6.27
N PHE A 691 7.83 -22.71 -7.10
CA PHE A 691 9.17 -22.37 -7.58
C PHE A 691 9.26 -20.91 -8.04
N PHE A 692 10.48 -20.39 -8.05
CA PHE A 692 10.88 -19.17 -8.76
C PHE A 692 12.21 -19.46 -9.47
N TYR A 693 12.17 -19.59 -10.80
CA TYR A 693 13.35 -19.86 -11.62
C TYR A 693 13.71 -18.62 -12.42
N PRO A 694 14.76 -17.85 -12.06
CA PRO A 694 15.05 -16.56 -12.66
C PRO A 694 15.77 -16.63 -14.01
N THR A 695 16.45 -17.73 -14.34
CA THR A 695 17.44 -17.76 -15.44
C THR A 695 17.32 -18.99 -16.34
N LEU A 696 16.08 -19.43 -16.62
CA LEU A 696 15.85 -20.53 -17.55
C LEU A 696 16.29 -20.13 -18.97
N MET A 697 16.93 -21.03 -19.71
CA MET A 697 17.46 -20.74 -21.05
C MET A 697 16.81 -21.62 -22.11
N THR A 698 16.63 -21.09 -23.32
CA THR A 698 16.19 -21.90 -24.46
C THR A 698 17.28 -22.90 -24.87
N ASN A 699 16.86 -24.13 -25.20
CA ASN A 699 17.71 -25.16 -25.79
C ASN A 699 17.85 -24.96 -27.33
N GLU A 700 18.54 -25.88 -28.01
CA GLU A 700 18.73 -25.87 -29.46
C GLU A 700 17.42 -25.92 -30.29
N ASN A 701 16.30 -26.30 -29.66
CA ASN A 701 14.98 -26.30 -30.27
C ASN A 701 14.19 -25.01 -30.03
N GLY A 702 14.71 -24.08 -29.23
CA GLY A 702 13.99 -22.88 -28.82
C GLY A 702 13.01 -23.16 -27.66
N GLU A 703 13.25 -24.21 -26.88
CA GLU A 703 12.37 -24.64 -25.80
C GLU A 703 13.01 -24.40 -24.43
N VAL A 704 12.17 -24.06 -23.45
CA VAL A 704 12.51 -24.03 -22.02
C VAL A 704 11.80 -25.20 -21.33
N ILE A 705 12.56 -25.96 -20.53
CA ILE A 705 12.04 -27.08 -19.74
C ILE A 705 11.95 -26.66 -18.28
N VAL A 706 10.76 -26.78 -17.68
CA VAL A 706 10.50 -26.45 -16.28
C VAL A 706 10.14 -27.73 -15.55
N LYS A 707 11.03 -28.19 -14.65
CA LYS A 707 10.82 -29.37 -13.80
C LYS A 707 10.62 -28.94 -12.36
N PHE A 708 9.54 -29.38 -11.73
CA PHE A 708 9.24 -29.00 -10.35
C PHE A 708 8.41 -30.06 -9.64
N THR A 709 8.37 -29.98 -8.32
CA THR A 709 7.43 -30.72 -7.48
C THR A 709 6.42 -29.71 -6.94
N VAL A 710 5.14 -29.92 -7.19
CA VAL A 710 4.11 -29.01 -6.66
C VAL A 710 4.00 -29.19 -5.14
N PRO A 711 3.90 -28.11 -4.34
CA PRO A 711 3.67 -28.24 -2.91
C PRO A 711 2.40 -29.02 -2.59
N GLU A 712 2.29 -29.48 -1.35
CA GLU A 712 1.18 -30.31 -0.89
C GLU A 712 -0.07 -29.50 -0.52
N ALA A 713 -0.08 -28.18 -0.79
CA ALA A 713 -1.27 -27.35 -0.61
C ALA A 713 -2.34 -27.71 -1.64
N LEU A 714 -3.61 -27.74 -1.21
CA LEU A 714 -4.79 -27.90 -2.07
C LEU A 714 -5.27 -26.52 -2.49
N THR A 715 -4.92 -26.07 -3.70
CA THR A 715 -5.20 -24.70 -4.17
C THR A 715 -5.13 -24.61 -5.70
N THR A 716 -5.45 -23.45 -6.24
CA THR A 716 -5.10 -23.05 -7.60
C THR A 716 -3.74 -22.36 -7.55
N TRP A 717 -2.84 -22.78 -8.42
CA TRP A 717 -1.56 -22.13 -8.63
C TRP A 717 -1.59 -21.30 -9.90
N LYS A 718 -1.00 -20.12 -9.84
CA LYS A 718 -0.84 -19.22 -10.98
C LYS A 718 0.62 -19.22 -11.45
N MET A 719 0.81 -19.57 -12.72
CA MET A 719 2.08 -19.55 -13.41
C MET A 719 2.24 -18.20 -14.11
N LEU A 720 3.38 -17.54 -13.89
CA LEU A 720 3.80 -16.39 -14.69
C LEU A 720 5.16 -16.66 -15.33
N GLY A 721 5.31 -16.27 -16.58
CA GLY A 721 6.52 -16.40 -17.38
C GLY A 721 6.84 -15.13 -18.15
N PHE A 722 8.09 -14.69 -18.10
CA PHE A 722 8.62 -13.60 -18.92
C PHE A 722 9.93 -14.04 -19.55
N ALA A 723 10.06 -13.86 -20.87
CA ALA A 723 11.29 -14.18 -21.59
C ALA A 723 11.80 -13.00 -22.40
N HIS A 724 13.12 -12.87 -22.51
CA HIS A 724 13.77 -11.84 -23.31
C HIS A 724 15.08 -12.32 -23.96
N THR A 725 15.48 -11.69 -25.06
CA THR A 725 16.75 -11.95 -25.76
C THR A 725 17.77 -10.84 -25.51
N GLN A 726 19.03 -11.06 -25.90
CA GLN A 726 20.08 -10.03 -25.86
C GLN A 726 19.74 -8.76 -26.69
N ASN A 727 18.82 -8.89 -27.65
CA ASN A 727 18.38 -7.81 -28.54
C ASN A 727 17.12 -7.08 -28.04
N LEU A 728 16.73 -7.31 -26.78
CA LEU A 728 15.50 -6.81 -26.15
C LEU A 728 14.20 -7.28 -26.82
N GLU A 729 14.21 -8.36 -27.59
CA GLU A 729 12.92 -8.99 -27.92
C GLU A 729 12.36 -9.61 -26.64
N TYR A 730 11.06 -9.47 -26.38
CA TYR A 730 10.45 -10.03 -25.16
C TYR A 730 9.01 -10.51 -25.37
N GLY A 731 8.54 -11.34 -24.44
CA GLY A 731 7.17 -11.83 -24.40
C GLY A 731 6.77 -12.31 -23.01
N PHE A 732 5.46 -12.48 -22.80
CA PHE A 732 4.87 -12.98 -21.56
C PHE A 732 4.05 -14.24 -21.82
N ILE A 733 3.90 -15.05 -20.78
CA ILE A 733 2.97 -16.17 -20.75
C ILE A 733 2.44 -16.36 -19.33
N ASP A 734 1.19 -16.74 -19.18
CA ASP A 734 0.57 -17.08 -17.91
C ASP A 734 -0.38 -18.28 -18.08
N ASN A 735 -0.61 -19.01 -16.99
CA ASN A 735 -1.56 -20.12 -16.94
C ASN A 735 -1.91 -20.49 -15.49
N GLU A 736 -2.91 -21.37 -15.30
CA GLU A 736 -3.34 -21.83 -13.98
C GLU A 736 -3.44 -23.36 -13.93
N LEU A 737 -3.07 -23.93 -12.79
CA LEU A 737 -3.29 -25.35 -12.49
C LEU A 737 -3.91 -25.51 -11.10
N VAL A 738 -4.58 -26.63 -10.85
CA VAL A 738 -5.22 -26.93 -9.56
C VAL A 738 -4.59 -28.19 -8.94
N THR A 739 -4.26 -28.13 -7.66
CA THR A 739 -3.95 -29.30 -6.84
C THR A 739 -5.16 -29.73 -6.03
N GLN A 740 -5.64 -30.95 -6.26
CA GLN A 740 -6.87 -31.46 -5.65
C GLN A 740 -6.81 -32.99 -5.44
N LYS A 741 -7.62 -33.49 -4.50
CA LYS A 741 -7.85 -34.92 -4.24
C LYS A 741 -9.36 -35.18 -4.20
N GLU A 742 -9.77 -36.43 -4.43
CA GLU A 742 -11.19 -36.82 -4.39
C GLU A 742 -11.82 -36.61 -3.00
N LEU A 743 -11.07 -36.94 -1.94
CA LEU A 743 -11.37 -36.61 -0.55
C LEU A 743 -10.32 -35.61 -0.06
N MET A 744 -10.75 -34.52 0.56
CA MET A 744 -9.86 -33.47 1.06
C MET A 744 -10.20 -33.08 2.50
N VAL A 745 -9.17 -32.95 3.33
CA VAL A 745 -9.24 -32.47 4.72
C VAL A 745 -8.72 -31.03 4.75
N ILE A 746 -9.54 -30.10 5.22
CA ILE A 746 -9.23 -28.67 5.28
C ILE A 746 -9.51 -28.16 6.70
N PRO A 747 -8.49 -28.18 7.59
CA PRO A 747 -8.61 -27.66 8.95
C PRO A 747 -8.76 -26.13 8.99
N ASN A 748 -9.57 -25.60 9.91
CA ASN A 748 -9.59 -24.16 10.21
C ASN A 748 -8.86 -23.86 11.53
N LEU A 749 -7.53 -24.07 11.54
CA LEU A 749 -6.71 -23.81 12.73
C LEU A 749 -6.60 -22.29 13.02
N PRO A 750 -6.58 -21.87 14.30
CA PRO A 750 -6.22 -20.51 14.69
C PRO A 750 -4.71 -20.27 14.47
N ARG A 751 -4.28 -19.01 14.56
CA ARG A 751 -2.84 -18.66 14.43
C ARG A 751 -2.02 -19.09 15.64
N PHE A 752 -2.64 -19.09 16.81
CA PHE A 752 -2.08 -19.52 18.07
C PHE A 752 -3.22 -20.01 18.97
N PHE A 753 -2.88 -20.81 19.96
CA PHE A 753 -3.70 -21.14 21.10
C PHE A 753 -3.23 -20.36 22.33
N ARG A 754 -4.07 -20.21 23.35
CA ARG A 754 -3.63 -19.86 24.71
C ARG A 754 -3.82 -21.02 25.68
N GLU A 755 -3.00 -21.06 26.72
CA GLU A 755 -3.16 -22.01 27.81
C GLU A 755 -4.57 -21.91 28.41
N ASN A 756 -5.22 -23.07 28.57
CA ASN A 756 -6.60 -23.24 29.06
C ASN A 756 -7.71 -22.76 28.10
N ASP A 757 -7.40 -22.46 26.84
CA ASP A 757 -8.44 -22.23 25.83
C ASP A 757 -9.32 -23.47 25.70
N LYS A 758 -10.64 -23.24 25.64
CA LYS A 758 -11.64 -24.25 25.30
C LYS A 758 -12.35 -23.80 24.03
N MET A 759 -12.33 -24.64 23.00
CA MET A 759 -12.92 -24.28 21.71
C MET A 759 -13.39 -25.48 20.92
N GLU A 760 -14.31 -25.21 19.99
CA GLU A 760 -14.73 -26.12 18.93
C GLU A 760 -13.77 -25.96 17.75
N LEU A 761 -12.94 -26.98 17.51
CA LEU A 761 -12.10 -27.04 16.32
C LEU A 761 -12.86 -27.69 15.17
N SER A 762 -13.24 -26.87 14.18
CA SER A 762 -13.95 -27.30 12.98
C SER A 762 -12.98 -27.65 11.84
N VAL A 763 -13.20 -28.81 11.24
CA VAL A 763 -12.47 -29.30 10.07
C VAL A 763 -13.45 -29.63 8.97
N LYS A 764 -13.23 -29.04 7.80
CA LYS A 764 -14.03 -29.33 6.62
C LYS A 764 -13.50 -30.56 5.90
N ILE A 765 -14.42 -31.44 5.51
CA ILE A 765 -14.16 -32.57 4.64
C ILE A 765 -14.93 -32.33 3.34
N SER A 766 -14.20 -32.30 2.22
CA SER A 766 -14.76 -32.08 0.89
C SER A 766 -14.68 -33.34 0.05
N ASN A 767 -15.73 -33.60 -0.73
CA ASN A 767 -15.83 -34.72 -1.65
C ASN A 767 -15.98 -34.20 -3.08
N LEU A 768 -15.05 -34.54 -3.98
CA LEU A 768 -15.12 -34.22 -5.41
C LEU A 768 -15.72 -35.33 -6.27
N SER A 769 -15.96 -36.51 -5.69
CA SER A 769 -16.49 -37.66 -6.41
C SER A 769 -17.99 -37.51 -6.73
N GLU A 770 -18.46 -38.29 -7.70
CA GLU A 770 -19.88 -38.32 -8.11
C GLU A 770 -20.76 -39.18 -7.18
N LYS A 771 -20.22 -39.67 -6.06
CA LYS A 771 -20.90 -40.55 -5.11
C LYS A 771 -20.88 -39.95 -3.70
N LEU A 772 -21.83 -40.37 -2.87
CA LEU A 772 -21.75 -40.11 -1.44
C LEU A 772 -20.60 -40.93 -0.84
N LEU A 773 -19.80 -40.32 0.03
CA LEU A 773 -18.70 -40.98 0.74
C LEU A 773 -18.99 -40.99 2.25
N SER A 774 -18.78 -42.15 2.87
CA SER A 774 -18.85 -42.33 4.33
C SER A 774 -17.50 -42.82 4.85
N GLY A 775 -17.03 -42.23 5.93
CA GLY A 775 -15.67 -42.46 6.41
C GLY A 775 -15.45 -42.05 7.86
N ASN A 776 -14.19 -42.08 8.29
CA ASN A 776 -13.78 -41.65 9.62
C ASN A 776 -12.67 -40.60 9.51
N ALA A 777 -12.70 -39.63 10.41
CA ALA A 777 -11.67 -38.61 10.58
C ALA A 777 -11.06 -38.72 11.98
N LYS A 778 -9.74 -38.56 12.07
CA LYS A 778 -8.96 -38.65 13.31
C LYS A 778 -8.10 -37.40 13.48
N ILE A 779 -8.00 -36.90 14.71
CA ILE A 779 -7.11 -35.80 15.09
C ILE A 779 -6.09 -36.26 16.12
N GLU A 780 -4.83 -35.83 15.96
CA GLU A 780 -3.71 -36.15 16.84
C GLU A 780 -2.97 -34.87 17.24
N PHE A 781 -2.66 -34.73 18.53
CA PHE A 781 -1.90 -33.62 19.08
C PHE A 781 -0.56 -34.12 19.64
N THR A 782 0.53 -33.51 19.17
CA THR A 782 1.89 -33.81 19.64
C THR A 782 2.58 -32.52 20.06
N ASP A 783 3.28 -32.52 21.19
CA ASP A 783 4.14 -31.41 21.58
C ASP A 783 5.28 -31.31 20.55
N ALA A 784 5.36 -30.18 19.84
CA ALA A 784 6.32 -30.00 18.75
C ALA A 784 7.78 -29.91 19.22
N ILE A 785 8.02 -29.71 20.53
CA ILE A 785 9.34 -29.66 21.15
C ILE A 785 9.73 -31.05 21.65
N THR A 786 8.88 -31.69 22.45
CA THR A 786 9.21 -32.99 23.07
C THR A 786 8.88 -34.20 22.18
N MET A 787 8.12 -33.99 21.10
CA MET A 787 7.59 -35.02 20.21
C MET A 787 6.73 -36.07 20.92
N LYS A 788 6.18 -35.74 22.10
CA LYS A 788 5.29 -36.63 22.87
C LYS A 788 3.82 -36.30 22.59
N PRO A 789 2.94 -37.32 22.53
CA PRO A 789 1.50 -37.08 22.41
C PRO A 789 0.95 -36.28 23.60
N VAL A 790 0.01 -35.37 23.33
CA VAL A 790 -0.67 -34.56 24.34
C VAL A 790 -2.14 -34.99 24.42
N LEU A 791 -2.39 -36.08 25.15
CA LEU A 791 -3.70 -36.75 25.18
C LEU A 791 -4.78 -35.98 25.95
N GLU A 792 -4.39 -35.08 26.85
CA GLU A 792 -5.30 -34.30 27.71
C GLU A 792 -6.11 -33.24 26.95
N ILE A 793 -5.81 -33.00 25.66
CA ILE A 793 -6.51 -32.00 24.84
C ILE A 793 -7.94 -32.43 24.50
N LEU A 794 -8.20 -33.73 24.42
CA LEU A 794 -9.48 -34.32 24.05
C LEU A 794 -10.04 -35.18 25.18
N GLU A 795 -11.36 -35.31 25.22
CA GLU A 795 -11.99 -36.34 26.04
C GLU A 795 -11.65 -37.74 25.51
N LYS A 796 -11.62 -38.73 26.40
CA LYS A 796 -11.19 -40.10 26.07
C LYS A 796 -12.07 -40.70 24.98
N ASN A 797 -11.45 -41.23 23.91
CA ASN A 797 -12.09 -41.81 22.73
C ASN A 797 -12.86 -40.81 21.84
N GLU A 798 -12.62 -39.50 21.95
CA GLU A 798 -13.21 -38.50 21.04
C GLU A 798 -12.31 -38.10 19.85
N ASP A 799 -11.13 -38.71 19.71
CA ASP A 799 -10.18 -38.42 18.64
C ASP A 799 -10.68 -38.88 17.26
N LEU A 800 -11.46 -39.96 17.21
CA LEU A 800 -12.06 -40.53 16.00
C LEU A 800 -13.53 -40.14 15.86
N LYS A 801 -13.91 -39.54 14.72
CA LYS A 801 -15.31 -39.21 14.40
C LYS A 801 -15.71 -39.71 13.02
N SER A 802 -16.87 -40.33 12.91
CA SER A 802 -17.46 -40.74 11.63
C SER A 802 -18.06 -39.54 10.90
N PHE A 803 -18.01 -39.53 9.57
CA PHE A 803 -18.65 -38.53 8.74
C PHE A 803 -19.31 -39.15 7.50
N SER A 804 -20.27 -38.44 6.94
CA SER A 804 -20.85 -38.71 5.61
C SER A 804 -20.89 -37.40 4.83
N VAL A 805 -20.52 -37.45 3.56
CA VAL A 805 -20.44 -36.30 2.67
C VAL A 805 -21.07 -36.61 1.32
N ASN A 806 -22.02 -35.77 0.91
CA ASN A 806 -22.72 -35.90 -0.37
C ASN A 806 -21.76 -35.82 -1.56
N LYS A 807 -22.19 -36.30 -2.73
CA LYS A 807 -21.46 -36.12 -4.00
C LYS A 807 -21.17 -34.63 -4.21
N LYS A 808 -19.95 -34.27 -4.60
CA LYS A 808 -19.53 -32.87 -4.83
C LYS A 808 -19.80 -31.90 -3.66
N GLY A 809 -20.04 -32.42 -2.46
CA GLY A 809 -20.45 -31.65 -1.28
C GLY A 809 -19.34 -31.47 -0.25
N ASN A 810 -19.69 -30.77 0.83
CA ASN A 810 -18.84 -30.57 2.00
C ASN A 810 -19.57 -31.02 3.27
N THR A 811 -18.81 -31.45 4.26
CA THR A 811 -19.29 -31.69 5.62
C THR A 811 -18.25 -31.19 6.62
N ASN A 812 -18.64 -31.05 7.89
CA ASN A 812 -17.74 -30.65 8.96
C ASN A 812 -17.65 -31.73 10.03
N VAL A 813 -16.44 -31.89 10.56
CA VAL A 813 -16.17 -32.64 11.78
C VAL A 813 -15.66 -31.64 12.82
N ILE A 814 -16.26 -31.67 14.01
CA ILE A 814 -15.95 -30.73 15.10
C ILE A 814 -15.39 -31.50 16.28
N TRP A 815 -14.25 -31.06 16.82
CA TRP A 815 -13.68 -31.57 18.07
C TRP A 815 -13.71 -30.50 19.15
N ASN A 816 -14.14 -30.86 20.34
CA ASN A 816 -14.03 -30.01 21.52
C ASN A 816 -12.63 -30.18 22.10
N ILE A 817 -11.82 -29.13 22.05
CA ILE A 817 -10.44 -29.16 22.51
C ILE A 817 -10.24 -28.26 23.72
N SER A 818 -9.39 -28.70 24.65
CA SER A 818 -8.97 -27.94 25.82
C SER A 818 -7.45 -27.89 25.89
N ILE A 819 -6.85 -26.71 25.73
CA ILE A 819 -5.40 -26.57 25.63
C ILE A 819 -4.77 -26.63 27.04
N PRO A 820 -3.87 -27.60 27.34
CA PRO A 820 -3.26 -27.72 28.66
C PRO A 820 -2.19 -26.65 28.91
N GLN A 821 -1.81 -26.49 30.18
CA GLN A 821 -0.68 -25.64 30.58
C GLN A 821 0.65 -26.34 30.31
N GLY A 822 1.71 -25.55 30.06
CA GLY A 822 3.08 -26.07 29.94
C GLY A 822 3.46 -26.65 28.57
N VAL A 823 2.58 -26.53 27.57
CA VAL A 823 2.90 -26.83 26.17
C VAL A 823 3.11 -25.50 25.44
N ASN A 824 4.24 -25.35 24.77
CA ASN A 824 4.58 -24.10 24.05
C ASN A 824 4.23 -24.15 22.56
N ALA A 825 4.16 -25.35 21.97
CA ALA A 825 3.82 -25.52 20.57
C ALA A 825 3.20 -26.90 20.33
N LEU A 826 2.12 -26.95 19.55
CA LEU A 826 1.40 -28.17 19.23
C LEU A 826 1.50 -28.47 17.74
N SER A 827 1.95 -29.66 17.37
CA SER A 827 1.69 -30.24 16.06
C SER A 827 0.28 -30.82 16.06
N VAL A 828 -0.58 -30.32 15.18
CA VAL A 828 -1.95 -30.77 14.99
C VAL A 828 -2.01 -31.52 13.66
N LYS A 829 -2.24 -32.84 13.74
CA LYS A 829 -2.37 -33.72 12.57
C LYS A 829 -3.80 -34.21 12.47
N ILE A 830 -4.45 -33.97 11.33
CA ILE A 830 -5.82 -34.41 11.08
C ILE A 830 -5.83 -35.24 9.81
N VAL A 831 -6.42 -36.44 9.87
CA VAL A 831 -6.52 -37.38 8.75
C VAL A 831 -7.95 -37.86 8.57
N ALA A 832 -8.33 -38.22 7.35
CA ALA A 832 -9.62 -38.82 7.03
C ALA A 832 -9.47 -39.93 5.99
N THR A 833 -10.30 -40.96 6.11
CA THR A 833 -10.40 -42.09 5.16
C THR A 833 -11.86 -42.35 4.83
N ALA A 834 -12.18 -42.49 3.54
CA ALA A 834 -13.49 -42.95 3.07
C ALA A 834 -13.30 -43.85 1.85
N GLU A 835 -13.78 -45.09 1.94
CA GLU A 835 -13.54 -46.13 0.91
C GLU A 835 -12.04 -46.27 0.59
N ASN A 836 -11.65 -46.00 -0.66
CA ASN A 836 -10.26 -46.04 -1.15
C ASN A 836 -9.56 -44.68 -1.11
N PHE A 837 -10.24 -43.63 -0.64
CA PHE A 837 -9.69 -42.28 -0.57
C PHE A 837 -9.20 -41.96 0.83
N SER A 838 -8.10 -41.22 0.91
CA SER A 838 -7.57 -40.71 2.17
C SER A 838 -6.92 -39.35 1.97
N ASP A 839 -6.98 -38.50 2.99
CA ASP A 839 -6.25 -37.24 3.04
C ASP A 839 -5.95 -36.84 4.48
N GLY A 840 -4.99 -35.94 4.65
CA GLY A 840 -4.71 -35.33 5.93
C GLY A 840 -3.82 -34.11 5.82
N GLU A 841 -3.80 -33.31 6.86
CA GLU A 841 -2.98 -32.11 6.98
C GLU A 841 -2.35 -32.08 8.37
N GLU A 842 -1.08 -31.72 8.43
CA GLU A 842 -0.35 -31.52 9.67
C GLU A 842 0.23 -30.10 9.71
N SER A 843 0.03 -29.41 10.83
CA SER A 843 0.48 -28.02 11.02
C SER A 843 0.87 -27.77 12.46
N VAL A 844 1.92 -26.98 12.66
CA VAL A 844 2.39 -26.59 14.00
C VAL A 844 1.80 -25.24 14.38
N VAL A 845 1.19 -25.15 15.56
CA VAL A 845 0.52 -23.96 16.09
C VAL A 845 1.14 -23.59 17.46
N PRO A 846 1.58 -22.33 17.68
CA PRO A 846 2.08 -21.89 18.97
C PRO A 846 1.00 -21.89 20.05
N VAL A 847 1.41 -22.09 21.30
CA VAL A 847 0.57 -21.96 22.50
C VAL A 847 1.17 -20.87 23.38
N MET A 848 0.38 -19.83 23.66
CA MET A 848 0.79 -18.68 24.46
C MET A 848 0.33 -18.85 25.91
N SER A 849 1.13 -18.36 26.87
CA SER A 849 0.71 -18.37 28.27
C SER A 849 -0.41 -17.35 28.53
N ASN A 850 -1.32 -17.69 29.44
CA ASN A 850 -2.32 -16.75 29.96
C ASN A 850 -1.88 -16.07 31.27
N ARG A 851 -0.59 -16.16 31.61
CA ARG A 851 0.01 -15.64 32.85
C ARG A 851 1.10 -14.64 32.54
N MET A 852 1.33 -13.73 33.49
CA MET A 852 2.50 -12.85 33.52
C MET A 852 3.36 -13.16 34.74
N LEU A 853 4.68 -13.00 34.60
CA LEU A 853 5.61 -13.16 35.69
C LEU A 853 5.48 -11.97 36.67
N VAL A 854 5.20 -12.27 37.93
CA VAL A 854 5.24 -11.30 39.03
C VAL A 854 6.44 -11.62 39.91
N THR A 855 7.36 -10.66 40.06
CA THR A 855 8.55 -10.81 40.90
C THR A 855 8.38 -9.98 42.16
N GLU A 856 8.52 -10.61 43.33
CA GLU A 856 8.57 -9.94 44.62
C GLU A 856 9.95 -10.11 45.25
N SER A 857 10.48 -9.04 45.84
CA SER A 857 11.84 -9.02 46.41
C SER A 857 11.81 -8.46 47.83
N MET A 858 12.56 -9.09 48.74
CA MET A 858 12.74 -8.64 50.12
C MET A 858 14.24 -8.42 50.39
N PRO A 859 14.70 -7.19 50.68
CA PRO A 859 16.09 -6.94 51.05
C PRO A 859 16.39 -7.51 52.44
N LEU A 860 17.59 -8.07 52.62
CA LEU A 860 18.02 -8.71 53.88
C LEU A 860 19.27 -8.04 54.47
N PRO A 861 19.21 -6.77 54.93
CA PRO A 861 20.40 -6.07 55.42
C PRO A 861 20.86 -6.59 56.79
N ILE A 862 22.07 -7.16 56.83
CA ILE A 862 22.75 -7.57 58.06
C ILE A 862 24.03 -6.75 58.21
N ARG A 863 24.16 -6.01 59.32
CA ARG A 863 25.34 -5.18 59.64
C ARG A 863 26.09 -5.78 60.82
N GLY A 864 27.42 -5.86 60.70
CA GLY A 864 28.30 -6.43 61.72
C GLY A 864 28.04 -7.93 61.99
N ASN A 865 28.59 -8.45 63.07
CA ASN A 865 28.32 -9.83 63.53
C ASN A 865 26.98 -9.89 64.30
N SER A 866 25.87 -9.74 63.58
CA SER A 866 24.52 -9.87 64.14
C SER A 866 23.73 -10.98 63.43
N SER A 867 22.75 -11.55 64.14
CA SER A 867 21.79 -12.50 63.57
C SER A 867 20.41 -11.84 63.49
N LYS A 868 19.73 -11.95 62.35
CA LYS A 868 18.38 -11.42 62.12
C LYS A 868 17.50 -12.46 61.46
N THR A 869 16.21 -12.45 61.79
CA THR A 869 15.18 -13.31 61.20
C THR A 869 14.29 -12.46 60.32
N PHE A 870 14.04 -12.91 59.09
CA PHE A 870 13.16 -12.24 58.12
C PHE A 870 12.03 -13.19 57.71
N GLU A 871 10.83 -12.66 57.57
CA GLU A 871 9.63 -13.44 57.24
C GLU A 871 9.00 -12.92 55.95
N PHE A 872 8.93 -13.77 54.92
CA PHE A 872 8.34 -13.40 53.64
C PHE A 872 6.82 -13.69 53.63
N LYS A 873 6.05 -12.83 54.32
CA LYS A 873 4.61 -13.04 54.55
C LYS A 873 3.80 -13.30 53.28
N LYS A 874 4.00 -12.52 52.21
CA LYS A 874 3.26 -12.72 50.96
C LYS A 874 3.52 -14.08 50.32
N LEU A 875 4.75 -14.61 50.43
CA LEU A 875 5.07 -15.96 49.96
C LEU A 875 4.35 -17.02 50.80
N LEU A 876 4.37 -16.88 52.14
CA LEU A 876 3.66 -17.77 53.05
C LEU A 876 2.14 -17.76 52.82
N GLU A 877 1.59 -16.57 52.54
CA GLU A 877 0.17 -16.35 52.26
C GLU A 877 -0.20 -16.66 50.80
N SER A 878 0.77 -16.82 49.89
CA SER A 878 0.51 -17.03 48.45
C SER A 878 -0.30 -18.29 48.17
N GLY A 879 -0.20 -19.31 49.04
CA GLY A 879 -1.01 -20.53 48.96
C GLY A 879 -2.52 -20.31 49.16
N ASN A 880 -2.92 -19.15 49.69
CA ASN A 880 -4.32 -18.75 49.83
C ASN A 880 -4.89 -18.08 48.56
N SER A 881 -4.05 -17.80 47.55
CA SER A 881 -4.47 -17.20 46.29
C SER A 881 -4.89 -18.26 45.29
N SER A 882 -6.02 -18.05 44.61
CA SER A 882 -6.51 -18.93 43.54
C SER A 882 -5.81 -18.72 42.19
N THR A 883 -5.05 -17.63 42.04
CA THR A 883 -4.43 -17.25 40.76
C THR A 883 -2.90 -17.26 40.82
N LEU A 884 -2.29 -16.97 41.97
CA LEU A 884 -0.83 -16.97 42.12
C LEU A 884 -0.30 -18.42 42.15
N LYS A 885 0.74 -18.67 41.36
CA LYS A 885 1.46 -19.94 41.36
C LYS A 885 2.94 -19.64 41.59
N SER A 886 3.51 -20.17 42.67
CA SER A 886 4.94 -20.04 42.94
C SER A 886 5.73 -20.63 41.78
N PHE A 887 6.57 -19.81 41.15
CA PHE A 887 7.39 -20.21 40.00
C PHE A 887 8.83 -20.50 40.42
N LYS A 888 9.49 -19.55 41.12
CA LYS A 888 10.88 -19.65 41.54
C LYS A 888 11.13 -18.85 42.82
N TYR A 889 11.95 -19.39 43.71
CA TYR A 889 12.53 -18.67 44.84
C TYR A 889 14.03 -18.50 44.61
N THR A 890 14.55 -17.29 44.85
CA THR A 890 15.98 -16.98 44.72
C THR A 890 16.44 -16.24 45.97
N LEU A 891 17.50 -16.74 46.62
CA LEU A 891 18.20 -16.04 47.69
C LEU A 891 19.56 -15.61 47.15
N GLU A 892 19.82 -14.30 47.14
CA GLU A 892 21.07 -13.74 46.66
C GLU A 892 21.83 -13.09 47.81
N PHE A 893 23.10 -13.46 47.98
CA PHE A 893 23.98 -12.91 49.00
C PHE A 893 25.22 -12.28 48.35
N THR A 894 25.51 -11.03 48.72
CA THR A 894 26.76 -10.35 48.35
C THR A 894 27.33 -9.63 49.55
N SER A 895 28.65 -9.67 49.71
CA SER A 895 29.37 -8.85 50.69
C SER A 895 29.54 -7.39 50.23
N ASN A 896 29.28 -7.09 48.95
CA ASN A 896 29.36 -5.75 48.38
C ASN A 896 28.09 -5.43 47.56
N PRO A 897 27.24 -4.48 48.03
CA PRO A 897 26.00 -4.08 47.35
C PRO A 897 26.19 -3.53 45.93
N ALA A 898 27.39 -3.02 45.59
CA ALA A 898 27.68 -2.54 44.23
C ALA A 898 27.50 -3.63 43.16
N TRP A 899 27.57 -4.91 43.55
CA TRP A 899 27.36 -6.03 42.64
C TRP A 899 25.93 -6.10 42.07
N TYR A 900 24.92 -5.70 42.85
CA TYR A 900 23.54 -5.67 42.38
C TYR A 900 23.33 -4.65 41.25
N ALA A 901 24.04 -3.52 41.30
CA ALA A 901 24.01 -2.53 40.23
C ALA A 901 24.60 -3.09 38.92
N VAL A 902 25.66 -3.91 39.01
CA VAL A 902 26.26 -4.58 37.84
C VAL A 902 25.32 -5.64 37.26
N GLN A 903 24.63 -6.39 38.12
CA GLN A 903 23.66 -7.42 37.71
C GLN A 903 22.38 -6.86 37.07
N ALA A 904 22.06 -5.58 37.30
CA ALA A 904 20.91 -4.92 36.68
C ALA A 904 21.17 -4.43 35.23
N LEU A 905 22.44 -4.29 34.83
CA LEU A 905 22.81 -3.77 33.50
C LEU A 905 22.23 -4.57 32.32
N PRO A 906 22.21 -5.92 32.33
CA PRO A 906 21.65 -6.71 31.23
C PRO A 906 20.19 -6.37 30.91
N TYR A 907 19.34 -6.15 31.93
CA TYR A 907 17.94 -5.79 31.71
C TYR A 907 17.80 -4.49 30.90
N ILE A 908 18.65 -3.50 31.20
CA ILE A 908 18.67 -2.22 30.48
C ILE A 908 19.24 -2.38 29.06
N MET A 909 20.18 -3.31 28.86
CA MET A 909 20.77 -3.60 27.54
C MET A 909 19.81 -4.33 26.60
N GLU A 910 19.00 -5.26 27.12
CA GLU A 910 18.20 -6.19 26.32
C GLU A 910 16.72 -5.77 26.19
N TYR A 911 16.31 -4.65 26.80
CA TYR A 911 14.94 -4.16 26.71
C TYR A 911 14.54 -3.91 25.24
N PRO A 912 13.43 -4.50 24.74
CA PRO A 912 13.21 -4.69 23.30
C PRO A 912 12.72 -3.44 22.55
N TYR A 913 12.31 -2.39 23.26
CA TYR A 913 11.66 -1.23 22.64
C TYR A 913 12.66 -0.15 22.20
N GLU A 914 12.25 0.67 21.23
CA GLU A 914 13.17 1.48 20.42
C GLU A 914 12.96 3.00 20.51
N CYS A 915 12.44 3.53 21.61
CA CYS A 915 12.32 4.98 21.79
C CYS A 915 13.69 5.64 22.08
N SER A 916 13.82 6.96 21.91
CA SER A 916 15.11 7.66 22.08
C SER A 916 15.68 7.53 23.50
N GLU A 917 14.82 7.48 24.52
CA GLU A 917 15.23 7.25 25.91
C GLU A 917 15.79 5.83 26.08
N GLN A 918 15.10 4.80 25.57
CA GLN A 918 15.56 3.41 25.67
C GLN A 918 16.84 3.16 24.88
N THR A 919 16.98 3.78 23.71
CA THR A 919 18.20 3.76 22.91
C THR A 919 19.37 4.39 23.68
N PHE A 920 19.13 5.53 24.33
CA PHE A 920 20.14 6.15 25.20
C PHE A 920 20.44 5.30 26.44
N SER A 921 19.43 4.73 27.10
CA SER A 921 19.60 3.85 28.27
C SER A 921 20.43 2.60 27.94
N ARG A 922 20.22 1.99 26.76
CA ARG A 922 21.09 0.92 26.24
C ARG A 922 22.53 1.40 26.03
N TYR A 923 22.72 2.56 25.41
CA TYR A 923 24.05 3.14 25.23
C TYR A 923 24.73 3.40 26.57
N TYR A 924 24.01 3.98 27.53
CA TYR A 924 24.47 4.28 28.89
C TYR A 924 24.90 3.01 29.62
N ALA A 925 24.07 1.97 29.61
CA ALA A 925 24.36 0.69 30.24
C ALA A 925 25.56 -0.02 29.60
N ASN A 926 25.65 -0.07 28.27
CA ASN A 926 26.79 -0.67 27.56
C ASN A 926 28.11 0.09 27.81
N SER A 927 28.06 1.43 27.84
CA SER A 927 29.22 2.27 28.11
C SER A 927 29.74 2.03 29.54
N LEU A 928 28.84 2.02 30.52
CA LEU A 928 29.19 1.78 31.92
C LEU A 928 29.69 0.35 32.15
N ALA A 929 29.05 -0.65 31.55
CA ALA A 929 29.49 -2.05 31.60
C ALA A 929 30.90 -2.24 31.04
N THR A 930 31.18 -1.63 29.89
CA THR A 930 32.51 -1.64 29.25
C THR A 930 33.55 -1.02 30.16
N PHE A 931 33.23 0.13 30.78
CA PHE A 931 34.13 0.80 31.72
C PHE A 931 34.38 -0.02 32.99
N ILE A 932 33.34 -0.62 33.59
CA ILE A 932 33.47 -1.47 34.78
C ILE A 932 34.33 -2.71 34.48
N ALA A 933 34.09 -3.37 33.35
CA ALA A 933 34.88 -4.53 32.92
C ALA A 933 36.36 -4.16 32.62
N GLY A 934 36.61 -2.95 32.11
CA GLY A 934 37.95 -2.45 31.82
C GLY A 934 38.73 -1.92 33.03
N SER A 935 38.04 -1.46 34.07
CA SER A 935 38.64 -0.77 35.23
C SER A 935 39.03 -1.69 36.40
N SER A 936 38.52 -2.93 36.46
CA SER A 936 38.83 -3.88 37.55
C SER A 936 39.21 -5.27 37.03
N PRO A 937 40.49 -5.68 37.14
CA PRO A 937 40.95 -7.03 36.77
C PRO A 937 40.24 -8.15 37.53
N LYS A 938 39.81 -7.90 38.77
CA LYS A 938 39.07 -8.87 39.59
C LYS A 938 37.66 -9.12 39.07
N ILE A 939 36.96 -8.07 38.62
CA ILE A 939 35.62 -8.18 38.02
C ILE A 939 35.72 -8.88 36.67
N LYS A 940 36.72 -8.52 35.85
CA LYS A 940 37.01 -9.18 34.57
C LYS A 940 37.26 -10.68 34.74
N ALA A 941 38.06 -11.10 35.73
CA ALA A 941 38.33 -12.51 36.00
C ALA A 941 37.07 -13.31 36.39
N VAL A 942 36.12 -12.70 37.11
CA VAL A 942 34.83 -13.32 37.45
C VAL A 942 33.98 -13.49 36.18
N PHE A 943 33.89 -12.49 35.30
CA PHE A 943 33.17 -12.62 34.03
C PHE A 943 33.80 -13.64 33.07
N ASP A 944 35.13 -13.65 32.98
CA ASP A 944 35.87 -14.65 32.19
C ASP A 944 35.62 -16.07 32.74
N SER A 945 35.48 -16.23 34.06
CA SER A 945 35.13 -17.52 34.67
C SER A 945 33.71 -17.98 34.31
N TRP A 946 32.74 -17.06 34.27
CA TRP A 946 31.35 -17.37 33.88
C TRP A 946 31.19 -17.67 32.39
N LYS A 947 32.01 -17.05 31.54
CA LYS A 947 32.06 -17.31 30.09
C LYS A 947 32.53 -18.73 29.78
N ASN A 948 33.38 -19.31 30.63
CA ASN A 948 34.09 -20.57 30.40
C ASN A 948 33.46 -21.80 31.09
N THR A 949 32.26 -21.70 31.67
CA THR A 949 31.57 -22.84 32.32
C THR A 949 31.03 -23.84 31.27
N PRO A 950 31.37 -25.15 31.34
CA PRO A 950 30.90 -26.15 30.37
C PRO A 950 29.49 -26.69 30.66
N ASP A 951 28.89 -27.27 29.62
CA ASP A 951 27.63 -28.03 29.52
C ASP A 951 26.30 -27.29 29.28
N SER A 952 25.93 -27.25 28.00
CA SER A 952 24.55 -27.33 27.49
C SER A 952 24.61 -27.46 25.95
N LYS A 953 24.99 -28.64 25.44
CA LYS A 953 24.93 -28.99 24.01
C LYS A 953 23.63 -29.73 23.62
N ALA A 954 22.72 -29.91 24.57
CA ALA A 954 21.50 -30.67 24.36
C ALA A 954 20.28 -29.77 24.49
N LEU A 955 19.90 -29.12 23.39
CA LEU A 955 18.52 -28.67 23.08
C LEU A 955 18.48 -28.05 21.66
N LEU A 956 18.77 -28.88 20.65
CA LEU A 956 18.46 -28.55 19.25
C LEU A 956 17.09 -29.17 18.92
N SER A 957 16.02 -28.42 19.20
CA SER A 957 14.62 -28.80 18.95
C SER A 957 14.18 -28.42 17.53
N ASN A 958 13.17 -29.11 16.98
CA ASN A 958 12.47 -28.74 15.73
C ASN A 958 11.96 -27.28 15.72
N LEU A 959 11.86 -26.64 16.89
CA LEU A 959 11.60 -25.20 17.06
C LEU A 959 12.58 -24.30 16.28
N GLU A 960 13.84 -24.70 16.08
CA GLU A 960 14.79 -23.93 15.26
C GLU A 960 14.51 -23.99 13.75
N LYS A 961 13.82 -25.03 13.28
CA LYS A 961 13.45 -25.16 11.85
C LYS A 961 12.28 -24.24 11.48
N ASN A 962 11.50 -23.79 12.46
CA ASN A 962 10.39 -22.86 12.25
C ASN A 962 10.69 -21.52 12.95
N GLN A 963 11.39 -20.64 12.23
CA GLN A 963 11.78 -19.31 12.74
C GLN A 963 10.59 -18.40 13.05
N GLU A 964 9.42 -18.61 12.42
CA GLU A 964 8.17 -17.88 12.71
C GLU A 964 7.63 -18.28 14.10
N LEU A 965 7.69 -19.57 14.44
CA LEU A 965 7.23 -20.11 15.72
C LEU A 965 8.13 -19.69 16.90
N LYS A 966 9.45 -19.72 16.70
CA LYS A 966 10.44 -19.38 17.74
C LYS A 966 10.30 -17.94 18.22
N SER A 967 10.12 -16.99 17.31
CA SER A 967 10.07 -15.57 17.65
C SER A 967 8.78 -15.14 18.34
N VAL A 968 7.63 -15.67 17.91
CA VAL A 968 6.34 -15.44 18.57
C VAL A 968 6.40 -15.89 20.03
N LEU A 969 6.99 -17.05 20.30
CA LEU A 969 7.19 -17.53 21.67
C LEU A 969 8.15 -16.64 22.48
N LEU A 970 9.23 -16.15 21.87
CA LEU A 970 10.20 -15.28 22.54
C LEU A 970 9.64 -13.89 22.88
N GLN A 971 8.80 -13.32 22.01
CA GLN A 971 8.17 -12.01 22.24
C GLN A 971 7.10 -12.08 23.33
N GLU A 972 6.27 -13.12 23.30
CA GLU A 972 5.10 -13.23 24.19
C GLU A 972 5.42 -13.89 25.53
N THR A 973 6.51 -14.67 25.63
CA THR A 973 6.91 -15.36 26.87
C THR A 973 8.41 -15.23 27.22
N PRO A 974 8.96 -14.01 27.41
CA PRO A 974 10.40 -13.81 27.61
C PRO A 974 11.00 -14.62 28.78
N TRP A 975 10.22 -14.83 29.85
CA TRP A 975 10.64 -15.56 31.06
C TRP A 975 10.79 -17.07 30.85
N VAL A 976 10.29 -17.63 29.74
CA VAL A 976 10.51 -19.04 29.39
C VAL A 976 11.99 -19.30 29.12
N LEU A 977 12.76 -18.27 28.73
CA LEU A 977 14.22 -18.33 28.69
C LEU A 977 14.89 -18.15 30.06
N ASP A 978 14.33 -17.31 30.95
CA ASP A 978 14.82 -17.10 32.32
C ASP A 978 14.68 -18.35 33.21
N ALA A 979 13.85 -19.31 32.79
CA ALA A 979 13.62 -20.58 33.45
C ALA A 979 14.79 -21.57 33.36
N GLN A 980 15.88 -21.23 32.65
CA GLN A 980 17.07 -22.10 32.54
C GLN A 980 18.02 -21.94 33.76
N ASP A 981 18.90 -22.95 33.95
CA ASP A 981 19.82 -23.10 35.08
C ASP A 981 20.60 -21.80 35.42
N GLU A 982 20.88 -21.57 36.70
CA GLU A 982 21.68 -20.43 37.20
C GLU A 982 23.03 -20.34 36.47
N THR A 983 23.58 -21.50 36.08
CA THR A 983 24.76 -21.66 35.23
C THR A 983 24.59 -21.00 33.85
N GLN A 984 23.45 -21.19 33.19
CA GLN A 984 23.14 -20.61 31.89
C GLN A 984 22.95 -19.09 31.97
N ARG A 985 22.32 -18.59 33.02
CA ARG A 985 22.17 -17.15 33.27
C ARG A 985 23.52 -16.48 33.54
N LYS A 986 24.39 -17.07 34.38
CA LYS A 986 25.76 -16.57 34.60
C LYS A 986 26.57 -16.57 33.31
N ARG A 987 26.40 -17.60 32.46
CA ARG A 987 27.03 -17.65 31.13
C ARG A 987 26.48 -16.59 30.17
N ASN A 988 25.17 -16.38 30.13
CA ASN A 988 24.55 -15.32 29.32
C ASN A 988 25.08 -13.94 29.76
N ILE A 989 25.21 -13.69 31.07
CA ILE A 989 25.88 -12.49 31.60
C ILE A 989 27.35 -12.45 31.13
N GLY A 990 28.11 -13.54 31.25
CA GLY A 990 29.48 -13.62 30.73
C GLY A 990 29.62 -13.36 29.21
N LEU A 991 28.63 -13.75 28.41
CA LEU A 991 28.54 -13.49 26.97
C LEU A 991 28.08 -12.07 26.63
N LEU A 992 27.21 -11.49 27.46
CA LEU A 992 26.80 -10.08 27.39
C LEU A 992 28.00 -9.16 27.65
N PHE A 993 28.87 -9.52 28.60
CA PHE A 993 30.10 -8.81 28.92
C PHE A 993 31.28 -9.14 27.99
N ASP A 994 31.03 -9.75 26.82
CA ASP A 994 32.03 -9.84 25.76
C ASP A 994 32.33 -8.44 25.20
N LEU A 995 33.57 -7.98 25.38
CA LEU A 995 34.01 -6.63 25.00
C LEU A 995 33.71 -6.30 23.52
N ASN A 996 33.79 -7.29 22.62
CA ASN A 996 33.50 -7.06 21.20
C ASN A 996 32.00 -6.87 20.95
N ARG A 997 31.15 -7.65 21.63
CA ARG A 997 29.70 -7.53 21.54
C ARG A 997 29.22 -6.21 22.15
N MET A 998 29.65 -5.89 23.37
CA MET A 998 29.27 -4.61 24.03
C MET A 998 29.71 -3.41 23.21
N SER A 999 30.93 -3.42 22.65
CA SER A 999 31.40 -2.34 21.80
C SER A 999 30.54 -2.20 20.54
N ASN A 1000 30.11 -3.31 19.93
CA ASN A 1000 29.21 -3.28 18.79
C ASN A 1000 27.82 -2.72 19.16
N GLU A 1001 27.19 -3.23 20.22
CA GLU A 1001 25.88 -2.78 20.69
C GLU A 1001 25.90 -1.30 21.10
N MET A 1002 26.95 -0.86 21.81
CA MET A 1002 27.18 0.54 22.14
C MET A 1002 27.25 1.42 20.88
N ASN A 1003 28.01 0.99 19.86
CA ASN A 1003 28.13 1.70 18.59
C ASN A 1003 26.81 1.75 17.81
N VAL A 1004 26.03 0.67 17.83
CA VAL A 1004 24.70 0.59 17.20
C VAL A 1004 23.74 1.58 17.87
N ALA A 1005 23.67 1.55 19.20
CA ALA A 1005 22.84 2.47 19.98
C ALA A 1005 23.24 3.93 19.76
N LEU A 1006 24.54 4.25 19.74
CA LEU A 1006 25.04 5.60 19.51
C LEU A 1006 24.68 6.13 18.10
N LYS A 1007 24.88 5.31 17.05
CA LYS A 1007 24.50 5.67 15.67
C LYS A 1007 22.99 5.88 15.53
N LYS A 1008 22.19 5.08 16.24
CA LYS A 1008 20.74 5.21 16.24
C LYS A 1008 20.31 6.52 16.92
N LEU A 1009 20.88 6.84 18.06
CA LEU A 1009 20.63 8.08 18.78
C LEU A 1009 21.02 9.32 17.96
N GLU A 1010 22.13 9.24 17.20
CA GLU A 1010 22.54 10.27 16.24
C GLU A 1010 21.48 10.49 15.15
N LYS A 1011 20.94 9.41 14.58
CA LYS A 1011 19.87 9.45 13.57
C LYS A 1011 18.56 10.01 14.13
N GLU A 1012 18.30 9.80 15.42
CA GLU A 1012 17.08 10.24 16.11
C GLU A 1012 17.09 11.74 16.48
N GLN A 1013 18.25 12.39 16.46
CA GLN A 1013 18.36 13.82 16.77
C GLN A 1013 17.81 14.68 15.62
N SER A 1014 16.83 15.54 15.91
CA SER A 1014 16.30 16.50 14.94
C SER A 1014 17.33 17.57 14.56
N ALA A 1015 17.13 18.17 13.38
CA ALA A 1015 18.01 19.24 12.88
C ALA A 1015 18.07 20.50 13.77
N ASN A 1016 17.10 20.69 14.69
CA ASN A 1016 17.13 21.78 15.67
C ASN A 1016 17.93 21.43 16.95
N GLY A 1017 18.46 20.21 17.04
CA GLY A 1017 19.24 19.66 18.15
C GLY A 1017 18.44 18.86 19.18
N GLY A 1018 17.11 18.85 19.13
CA GLY A 1018 16.27 18.11 20.09
C GLY A 1018 16.07 16.64 19.71
N TRP A 1019 15.81 15.79 20.71
CA TRP A 1019 15.36 14.41 20.50
C TRP A 1019 13.85 14.28 20.74
N PRO A 1020 13.12 13.58 19.86
CA PRO A 1020 11.73 13.20 20.08
C PRO A 1020 11.62 11.96 20.99
N TRP A 1021 10.40 11.61 21.42
CA TRP A 1021 10.16 10.32 22.09
C TRP A 1021 10.40 9.14 21.14
N PHE A 1022 9.81 9.20 19.95
CA PHE A 1022 10.01 8.25 18.86
C PHE A 1022 10.37 9.00 17.57
N PRO A 1023 11.12 8.38 16.64
CA PRO A 1023 11.40 8.96 15.33
C PRO A 1023 10.12 9.45 14.64
N GLY A 1024 10.13 10.67 14.11
CA GLY A 1024 8.99 11.28 13.41
C GLY A 1024 7.99 12.05 14.29
N MET A 1025 8.11 11.98 15.62
CA MET A 1025 7.34 12.84 16.53
C MET A 1025 7.99 14.22 16.70
N PRO A 1026 7.25 15.22 17.25
CA PRO A 1026 7.85 16.46 17.71
C PRO A 1026 8.90 16.22 18.80
N GLU A 1027 9.87 17.12 18.85
CA GLU A 1027 11.01 17.09 19.76
C GLU A 1027 10.53 17.30 21.20
N SER A 1028 11.01 16.44 22.10
CA SER A 1028 10.65 16.48 23.51
C SER A 1028 11.77 17.15 24.28
N ARG A 1029 11.46 18.28 24.94
CA ARG A 1029 12.40 18.96 25.83
C ARG A 1029 12.85 18.04 26.95
N TYR A 1030 11.94 17.28 27.56
CA TYR A 1030 12.26 16.36 28.63
C TYR A 1030 13.26 15.28 28.19
N ILE A 1031 13.00 14.63 27.05
CA ILE A 1031 13.87 13.57 26.52
C ILE A 1031 15.25 14.12 26.16
N THR A 1032 15.28 15.31 25.55
CA THR A 1032 16.54 16.00 25.26
C THR A 1032 17.32 16.32 26.55
N GLN A 1033 16.66 16.82 27.60
CA GLN A 1033 17.29 17.08 28.90
C GLN A 1033 17.80 15.80 29.56
N HIS A 1034 17.06 14.70 29.44
CA HIS A 1034 17.47 13.39 29.97
C HIS A 1034 18.73 12.87 29.28
N ILE A 1035 18.74 12.82 27.94
CA ILE A 1035 19.89 12.37 27.15
C ILE A 1035 21.13 13.26 27.39
N VAL A 1036 20.96 14.58 27.35
CA VAL A 1036 22.04 15.54 27.60
C VAL A 1036 22.59 15.43 29.02
N SER A 1037 21.73 15.23 30.03
CA SER A 1037 22.18 14.98 31.41
C SER A 1037 22.94 13.66 31.51
N GLY A 1038 22.45 12.59 30.87
CA GLY A 1038 23.08 11.28 30.90
C GLY A 1038 24.47 11.27 30.27
N PHE A 1039 24.69 11.94 29.13
CA PHE A 1039 26.03 12.14 28.59
C PHE A 1039 26.93 12.91 29.57
N GLY A 1040 26.37 13.88 30.29
CA GLY A 1040 27.07 14.65 31.32
C GLY A 1040 27.50 13.77 32.50
N HIS A 1041 26.64 12.83 32.91
CA HIS A 1041 26.97 11.81 33.91
C HIS A 1041 28.13 10.91 33.44
N LEU A 1042 28.04 10.37 32.23
CA LEU A 1042 29.11 9.52 31.67
C LEU A 1042 30.45 10.27 31.59
N GLN A 1043 30.43 11.56 31.22
CA GLN A 1043 31.62 12.40 31.24
C GLN A 1043 32.18 12.60 32.64
N LYS A 1044 31.32 12.94 33.62
CA LYS A 1044 31.74 13.17 35.02
C LYS A 1044 32.37 11.91 35.61
N LEU A 1045 31.85 10.73 35.27
CA LEU A 1045 32.39 9.43 35.67
C LEU A 1045 33.63 9.01 34.86
N LYS A 1046 34.05 9.79 33.85
CA LYS A 1046 35.15 9.47 32.92
C LYS A 1046 34.95 8.16 32.14
N VAL A 1047 33.69 7.78 31.92
CA VAL A 1047 33.29 6.62 31.09
C VAL A 1047 33.41 6.97 29.62
N VAL A 1048 33.04 8.20 29.28
CA VAL A 1048 33.14 8.78 27.93
C VAL A 1048 34.01 10.02 28.03
N ASP A 1049 34.72 10.33 26.94
CA ASP A 1049 35.43 11.60 26.80
C ASP A 1049 34.85 12.40 25.62
N TYR A 1050 33.84 13.23 25.90
CA TYR A 1050 33.17 14.04 24.88
C TYR A 1050 34.15 15.00 24.19
N LYS A 1051 35.28 15.37 24.82
CA LYS A 1051 36.23 16.31 24.19
C LYS A 1051 36.96 15.69 23.01
N ASN A 1052 37.13 14.38 23.04
CA ASN A 1052 37.88 13.61 22.07
C ASN A 1052 37.00 12.69 21.19
N ASP A 1053 35.70 12.62 21.47
CA ASP A 1053 34.70 11.95 20.62
C ASP A 1053 33.87 12.99 19.85
N ASP A 1054 34.24 13.24 18.59
CA ASP A 1054 33.61 14.24 17.73
C ASP A 1054 32.09 14.00 17.53
N LYS A 1055 31.65 12.74 17.56
CA LYS A 1055 30.22 12.42 17.36
C LYS A 1055 29.40 12.80 18.57
N ILE A 1056 29.86 12.37 19.75
CA ILE A 1056 29.20 12.70 21.02
C ILE A 1056 29.23 14.20 21.24
N LYS A 1057 30.38 14.84 20.97
CA LYS A 1057 30.52 16.29 21.05
C LYS A 1057 29.47 17.03 20.22
N THR A 1058 29.34 16.65 18.95
CA THR A 1058 28.38 17.29 18.02
C THR A 1058 26.93 17.11 18.51
N MET A 1059 26.54 15.90 18.90
CA MET A 1059 25.19 15.65 19.41
C MET A 1059 24.90 16.45 20.69
N VAL A 1060 25.83 16.48 21.63
CA VAL A 1060 25.70 17.20 22.90
C VAL A 1060 25.65 18.71 22.67
N GLU A 1061 26.53 19.29 21.84
CA GLU A 1061 26.53 20.72 21.53
C GLU A 1061 25.20 21.16 20.89
N ASN A 1062 24.67 20.36 19.95
CA ASN A 1062 23.35 20.60 19.35
C ASN A 1062 22.21 20.49 20.37
N GLY A 1063 22.25 19.47 21.24
CA GLY A 1063 21.27 19.28 22.31
C GLY A 1063 21.27 20.43 23.31
N VAL A 1064 22.46 20.88 23.74
CA VAL A 1064 22.62 22.04 24.62
C VAL A 1064 22.11 23.32 23.96
N ASP A 1065 22.41 23.56 22.68
CA ASP A 1065 21.93 24.73 21.95
C ASP A 1065 20.39 24.74 21.80
N TYR A 1066 19.78 23.57 21.55
CA TYR A 1066 18.32 23.39 21.59
C TYR A 1066 17.76 23.77 22.95
N LEU A 1067 18.34 23.27 24.04
CA LEU A 1067 17.86 23.54 25.39
C LEU A 1067 18.01 25.02 25.79
N ASP A 1068 19.13 25.66 25.44
CA ASP A 1068 19.36 27.09 25.65
C ASP A 1068 18.29 27.93 24.90
N LYS A 1069 17.86 27.52 23.70
CA LYS A 1069 16.74 28.16 22.98
C LYS A 1069 15.41 28.00 23.70
N ARG A 1070 15.09 26.79 24.21
CA ARG A 1070 13.81 26.57 24.92
C ARG A 1070 13.70 27.38 26.22
N ILE A 1071 14.81 27.59 26.92
CA ILE A 1071 14.86 28.48 28.09
C ILE A 1071 14.65 29.93 27.72
N LYS A 1072 15.20 30.36 26.58
CA LYS A 1072 14.91 31.69 26.04
C LYS A 1072 13.43 31.84 25.68
N ASP A 1073 12.82 30.84 25.05
CA ASP A 1073 11.39 30.85 24.71
C ASP A 1073 10.52 31.05 25.97
N ASP A 1074 10.83 30.34 27.06
CA ASP A 1074 10.13 30.49 28.34
C ASP A 1074 10.26 31.93 28.88
N TYR A 1075 11.46 32.50 28.85
CA TYR A 1075 11.71 33.86 29.31
C TYR A 1075 11.03 34.93 28.45
N ASP A 1076 11.07 34.77 27.12
CA ASP A 1076 10.37 35.66 26.18
C ASP A 1076 8.86 35.60 26.39
N TYR A 1077 8.31 34.42 26.71
CA TYR A 1077 6.91 34.27 27.08
C TYR A 1077 6.60 35.09 28.34
N LEU A 1078 7.48 35.06 29.36
CA LEU A 1078 7.29 35.86 30.56
C LEU A 1078 7.33 37.36 30.27
N LEU A 1079 8.30 37.83 29.48
CA LEU A 1079 8.41 39.24 29.08
C LEU A 1079 7.17 39.76 28.34
N LYS A 1080 6.46 38.87 27.63
CA LYS A 1080 5.26 39.23 26.88
C LYS A 1080 4.01 39.32 27.75
N HIS A 1081 3.94 38.58 28.87
CA HIS A 1081 2.71 38.43 29.65
C HIS A 1081 2.79 38.98 31.08
N TYR A 1082 3.98 39.36 31.57
CA TYR A 1082 4.17 39.83 32.93
C TYR A 1082 5.02 41.10 32.97
N THR A 1083 4.74 41.95 33.96
CA THR A 1083 5.56 43.13 34.25
C THR A 1083 6.89 42.75 34.92
N LYS A 1084 7.88 43.66 34.88
CA LYS A 1084 9.19 43.44 35.54
C LYS A 1084 9.07 43.17 37.05
N GLU A 1085 8.08 43.77 37.71
CA GLU A 1085 7.80 43.55 39.14
C GLU A 1085 7.20 42.16 39.36
N GLU A 1086 6.25 41.73 38.53
CA GLU A 1086 5.66 40.40 38.64
C GLU A 1086 6.67 39.30 38.37
N MET A 1087 7.60 39.49 37.42
CA MET A 1087 8.69 38.55 37.12
C MET A 1087 9.65 38.33 38.29
N GLN A 1088 9.55 39.09 39.40
CA GLN A 1088 10.26 38.82 40.64
C GLN A 1088 9.64 37.68 41.46
N LYS A 1089 8.41 37.26 41.16
CA LYS A 1089 7.74 36.08 41.75
C LYS A 1089 8.37 34.77 41.21
N LYS A 1090 7.98 33.63 41.81
CA LYS A 1090 8.47 32.30 41.41
C LYS A 1090 7.90 31.91 40.05
N PHE A 1091 8.76 31.86 39.03
CA PHE A 1091 8.44 31.32 37.70
C PHE A 1091 9.33 30.16 37.27
N ILE A 1092 10.28 29.77 38.12
CA ILE A 1092 11.04 28.54 37.92
C ILE A 1092 10.17 27.32 38.24
N SER A 1093 10.16 26.35 37.34
CA SER A 1093 9.50 25.04 37.52
C SER A 1093 10.49 23.90 37.32
N SER A 1094 10.04 22.66 37.53
CA SER A 1094 10.88 21.47 37.43
C SER A 1094 11.60 21.33 36.09
N ILE A 1095 11.00 21.78 34.99
CA ILE A 1095 11.64 21.70 33.66
C ILE A 1095 12.81 22.68 33.51
N GLN A 1096 12.74 23.87 34.13
CA GLN A 1096 13.86 24.82 34.13
C GLN A 1096 14.96 24.38 35.10
N ILE A 1097 14.60 23.78 36.23
CA ILE A 1097 15.57 23.20 37.17
C ILE A 1097 16.34 22.05 36.52
N GLN A 1098 15.65 21.13 35.85
CA GLN A 1098 16.28 20.04 35.11
C GLN A 1098 17.20 20.57 34.00
N TYR A 1099 16.80 21.65 33.31
CA TYR A 1099 17.69 22.32 32.36
C TYR A 1099 18.97 22.84 33.05
N LEU A 1100 18.85 23.58 34.16
CA LEU A 1100 20.02 24.10 34.86
C LEU A 1100 20.96 22.97 35.30
N TYR A 1101 20.38 21.87 35.78
CA TYR A 1101 21.12 20.66 36.11
C TYR A 1101 21.83 20.06 34.90
N ALA A 1102 21.13 19.81 33.80
CA ALA A 1102 21.70 19.28 32.56
C ALA A 1102 22.81 20.20 32.02
N ARG A 1103 22.55 21.51 31.99
CA ARG A 1103 23.45 22.54 31.47
C ARG A 1103 24.72 22.70 32.30
N SER A 1104 24.66 22.37 33.60
CA SER A 1104 25.78 22.48 34.53
C SER A 1104 26.93 21.51 34.25
N PHE A 1105 26.68 20.41 33.53
CA PHE A 1105 27.73 19.48 33.12
C PHE A 1105 28.65 20.06 32.04
N TYR A 1106 28.21 21.10 31.34
CA TYR A 1106 28.86 21.64 30.13
C TYR A 1106 29.26 23.11 30.27
N SER A 1107 29.80 23.47 31.43
CA SER A 1107 30.20 24.86 31.78
C SER A 1107 31.17 25.52 30.79
N GLU A 1108 31.95 24.70 30.08
CA GLU A 1108 32.91 25.07 29.06
C GLU A 1108 32.29 25.47 27.71
N ILE A 1109 31.06 25.03 27.43
CA ILE A 1109 30.30 25.51 26.30
C ILE A 1109 29.76 26.89 26.67
N SER A 1110 30.19 27.94 25.98
CA SER A 1110 29.74 29.31 26.28
C SER A 1110 28.24 29.47 26.01
N ILE A 1111 27.51 30.05 26.95
CA ILE A 1111 26.08 30.36 26.76
C ILE A 1111 25.96 31.42 25.65
N PRO A 1112 25.18 31.16 24.58
CA PRO A 1112 25.00 32.13 23.51
C PRO A 1112 24.46 33.47 24.01
N ALA A 1113 24.96 34.59 23.47
CA ALA A 1113 24.54 35.93 23.89
C ALA A 1113 23.02 36.13 23.87
N ARG A 1114 22.32 35.50 22.91
CA ARG A 1114 20.86 35.52 22.78
C ARG A 1114 20.10 34.85 23.93
N CYS A 1115 20.73 33.93 24.67
CA CYS A 1115 20.12 33.16 25.75
C CYS A 1115 20.63 33.59 27.14
N LYS A 1116 21.71 34.38 27.21
CA LYS A 1116 22.38 34.74 28.46
C LYS A 1116 21.44 35.36 29.50
N THR A 1117 20.60 36.32 29.11
CA THR A 1117 19.66 36.97 30.03
C THR A 1117 18.63 35.99 30.61
N ALA A 1118 18.11 35.09 29.77
CA ALA A 1118 17.15 34.06 30.21
C ALA A 1118 17.81 33.07 31.17
N PHE A 1119 19.03 32.62 30.87
CA PHE A 1119 19.80 31.75 31.75
C PHE A 1119 20.04 32.38 33.12
N GLU A 1120 20.56 33.61 33.17
CA GLU A 1120 20.84 34.31 34.44
C GLU A 1120 19.56 34.56 35.24
N TYR A 1121 18.44 34.86 34.57
CA TYR A 1121 17.14 34.99 35.22
C TYR A 1121 16.72 33.71 35.94
N TYR A 1122 16.76 32.55 35.27
CA TYR A 1122 16.37 31.28 35.88
C TYR A 1122 17.40 30.78 36.90
N LYS A 1123 18.70 31.04 36.70
CA LYS A 1123 19.74 30.78 37.72
C LYS A 1123 19.47 31.57 39.01
N GLY A 1124 19.14 32.86 38.89
CA GLY A 1124 18.78 33.68 40.05
C GLY A 1124 17.47 33.24 40.72
N GLN A 1125 16.48 32.80 39.94
CA GLN A 1125 15.24 32.20 40.49
C GLN A 1125 15.53 30.90 41.25
N ALA A 1126 16.41 30.04 40.74
CA ALA A 1126 16.87 28.84 41.41
C ALA A 1126 17.52 29.15 42.77
N GLU A 1127 18.40 30.16 42.83
CA GLU A 1127 19.04 30.59 44.08
C GLU A 1127 18.05 31.18 45.09
N LYS A 1128 16.96 31.80 44.62
CA LYS A 1128 15.95 32.45 45.48
C LYS A 1128 14.86 31.50 45.99
N TYR A 1129 14.42 30.54 45.18
CA TYR A 1129 13.18 29.77 45.43
C TYR A 1129 13.37 28.28 45.79
N TRP A 1130 14.61 27.81 45.96
CA TRP A 1130 14.93 26.39 46.24
C TRP A 1130 14.24 25.80 47.48
N LEU A 1131 13.94 26.60 48.52
CA LEU A 1131 13.26 26.13 49.73
C LEU A 1131 11.85 25.58 49.45
N SER A 1132 11.20 26.06 48.38
CA SER A 1132 9.84 25.66 47.98
C SER A 1132 9.81 24.47 47.02
N GLU A 1133 10.97 23.91 46.68
CA GLU A 1133 11.10 22.79 45.76
C GLU A 1133 11.10 21.44 46.49
N ASN A 1134 10.70 20.38 45.78
CA ASN A 1134 10.79 19.02 46.32
C ASN A 1134 12.25 18.54 46.45
N LYS A 1135 12.46 17.42 47.15
CA LYS A 1135 13.80 16.89 47.46
C LYS A 1135 14.64 16.59 46.21
N TYR A 1136 14.01 16.06 45.16
CA TYR A 1136 14.70 15.78 43.90
C TYR A 1136 15.19 17.07 43.22
N MET A 1137 14.34 18.08 43.13
CA MET A 1137 14.69 19.40 42.60
C MET A 1137 15.76 20.09 43.46
N GLN A 1138 15.70 19.97 44.79
CA GLN A 1138 16.75 20.46 45.69
C GLN A 1138 18.10 19.80 45.39
N GLY A 1139 18.14 18.47 45.22
CA GLY A 1139 19.36 17.75 44.81
C GLY A 1139 19.92 18.23 43.47
N MET A 1140 19.07 18.40 42.46
CA MET A 1140 19.47 18.93 41.15
C MET A 1140 20.03 20.36 41.26
N LEU A 1141 19.39 21.22 42.05
CA LEU A 1141 19.83 22.59 42.28
C LEU A 1141 21.16 22.64 43.02
N ALA A 1142 21.35 21.84 44.06
CA ALA A 1142 22.60 21.78 44.81
C ALA A 1142 23.77 21.41 43.90
N LEU A 1143 23.63 20.33 43.12
CA LEU A 1143 24.65 19.88 42.17
C LEU A 1143 24.89 20.90 41.04
N GLY A 1144 23.81 21.42 40.45
CA GLY A 1144 23.89 22.34 39.31
C GLY A 1144 24.51 23.69 39.67
N LEU A 1145 24.03 24.33 40.74
CA LEU A 1145 24.53 25.63 41.19
C LEU A 1145 25.99 25.53 41.68
N ASN A 1146 26.37 24.43 42.34
CA ASN A 1146 27.75 24.20 42.74
C ASN A 1146 28.70 24.16 41.53
N ARG A 1147 28.31 23.46 40.45
CA ARG A 1147 29.08 23.43 39.20
C ARG A 1147 29.13 24.76 38.48
N PHE A 1148 28.10 25.61 38.63
CA PHE A 1148 28.11 26.99 38.14
C PHE A 1148 28.89 27.97 39.02
N GLY A 1149 29.57 27.49 40.07
CA GLY A 1149 30.43 28.29 40.95
C GLY A 1149 29.71 29.01 42.10
N SER A 1150 28.42 28.73 42.33
CA SER A 1150 27.70 29.25 43.50
C SER A 1150 28.07 28.42 44.75
N ILE A 1151 28.60 29.05 45.81
CA ILE A 1151 29.13 28.31 46.98
C ILE A 1151 28.07 28.20 48.10
N LYS A 1152 27.41 29.31 48.44
CA LYS A 1152 26.55 29.40 49.63
C LYS A 1152 25.25 28.59 49.49
N VAL A 1153 24.51 28.78 48.40
CA VAL A 1153 23.18 28.17 48.22
C VAL A 1153 23.24 26.63 48.18
N PRO A 1154 24.16 25.98 47.45
CA PRO A 1154 24.30 24.51 47.51
C PRO A 1154 24.58 23.99 48.92
N GLN A 1155 25.45 24.66 49.69
CA GLN A 1155 25.72 24.27 51.09
C GLN A 1155 24.47 24.40 51.96
N ASP A 1156 23.69 25.47 51.80
CA ASP A 1156 22.42 25.66 52.49
C ASP A 1156 21.40 24.57 52.11
N ILE A 1157 21.36 24.15 50.84
CA ILE A 1157 20.50 23.05 50.38
C ILE A 1157 20.93 21.72 51.02
N ILE A 1158 22.21 21.35 50.97
CA ILE A 1158 22.71 20.09 51.56
C ILE A 1158 22.46 20.06 53.06
N LYS A 1159 22.71 21.18 53.76
CA LYS A 1159 22.40 21.31 55.18
C LYS A 1159 20.92 21.10 55.45
N SER A 1160 20.03 21.72 54.67
CA SER A 1160 18.58 21.54 54.79
C SER A 1160 18.15 20.08 54.51
N LEU A 1161 18.71 19.43 53.49
CA LEU A 1161 18.45 18.03 53.19
C LEU A 1161 18.87 17.13 54.35
N HIS A 1162 20.03 17.39 54.96
CA HIS A 1162 20.54 16.63 56.11
C HIS A 1162 19.64 16.81 57.35
N GLU A 1163 19.28 18.06 57.68
CA GLU A 1163 18.42 18.40 58.83
C GLU A 1163 17.00 17.80 58.71
N ASN A 1164 16.53 17.54 57.49
CA ASN A 1164 15.23 16.93 57.22
C ASN A 1164 15.30 15.44 56.86
N SER A 1165 16.45 14.79 57.08
CA SER A 1165 16.60 13.35 56.85
C SER A 1165 16.22 12.54 58.10
N LEU A 1166 15.74 11.32 57.88
CA LEU A 1166 15.48 10.32 58.91
C LEU A 1166 16.49 9.18 58.76
N THR A 1167 16.85 8.54 59.86
CA THR A 1167 17.69 7.35 59.85
C THR A 1167 16.89 6.15 60.34
N ASN A 1168 16.86 5.09 59.54
CA ASN A 1168 16.26 3.81 59.89
C ASN A 1168 17.28 2.67 59.69
N GLU A 1169 17.22 1.65 60.52
CA GLU A 1169 18.20 0.55 60.49
C GLU A 1169 18.15 -0.25 59.17
N GLU A 1170 16.96 -0.42 58.60
CA GLU A 1170 16.70 -1.13 57.34
C GLU A 1170 16.90 -0.22 56.12
N LEU A 1171 16.34 0.99 56.14
CA LEU A 1171 16.34 1.91 54.99
C LEU A 1171 17.58 2.81 54.90
N GLY A 1172 18.38 2.92 55.96
CA GLY A 1172 19.48 3.90 56.04
C GLY A 1172 18.97 5.34 56.21
N MET A 1173 19.68 6.31 55.61
CA MET A 1173 19.27 7.72 55.58
C MET A 1173 18.23 7.92 54.47
N TYR A 1174 17.04 8.40 54.81
CA TYR A 1174 15.92 8.58 53.88
C TYR A 1174 15.10 9.84 54.21
N TRP A 1175 14.18 10.23 53.33
CA TRP A 1175 13.28 11.37 53.51
C TRP A 1175 11.84 10.90 53.47
N LYS A 1176 11.04 11.29 54.48
CA LYS A 1176 9.62 10.88 54.57
C LYS A 1176 8.81 11.46 53.41
N GLU A 1177 9.16 12.64 52.91
CA GLU A 1177 8.50 13.30 51.79
C GLU A 1177 8.91 12.73 50.42
N ASN A 1178 9.79 11.73 50.36
CA ASN A 1178 10.16 11.03 49.12
C ASN A 1178 9.11 9.96 48.77
N GLU A 1179 7.92 10.42 48.37
CA GLU A 1179 6.79 9.56 48.00
C GLU A 1179 6.66 9.40 46.48
N ALA A 1180 6.18 8.24 46.04
CA ALA A 1180 5.91 7.98 44.63
C ALA A 1180 4.75 8.86 44.12
N GLY A 1181 4.86 9.36 42.90
CA GLY A 1181 3.79 10.16 42.28
C GLY A 1181 3.77 10.09 40.75
N TYR A 1182 2.80 10.76 40.15
CA TYR A 1182 2.55 10.72 38.70
C TYR A 1182 3.54 11.54 37.86
N TYR A 1183 4.31 12.44 38.48
CA TYR A 1183 5.27 13.28 37.77
C TYR A 1183 6.65 12.62 37.67
N TRP A 1184 7.37 12.88 36.58
CA TRP A 1184 8.70 12.30 36.31
C TRP A 1184 9.73 12.53 37.44
N TYR A 1185 9.60 13.61 38.20
CA TYR A 1185 10.47 13.96 39.33
C TYR A 1185 10.03 13.36 40.68
N GLN A 1186 9.08 12.43 40.69
CA GLN A 1186 8.55 11.77 41.88
C GLN A 1186 8.85 10.27 41.90
N ALA A 1187 9.87 9.83 41.17
CA ALA A 1187 10.38 8.46 41.27
C ALA A 1187 11.25 8.36 42.55
N PRO A 1188 10.87 7.55 43.57
CA PRO A 1188 11.58 7.55 44.84
C PRO A 1188 13.02 7.05 44.74
N ILE A 1189 13.26 6.06 43.87
CA ILE A 1189 14.60 5.48 43.65
C ILE A 1189 15.52 6.48 42.96
N GLU A 1190 15.05 7.16 41.91
CA GLU A 1190 15.84 8.22 41.26
C GLU A 1190 16.11 9.37 42.22
N THR A 1191 15.14 9.72 43.06
CA THR A 1191 15.30 10.76 44.08
C THR A 1191 16.37 10.39 45.09
N GLN A 1192 16.31 9.19 45.63
CA GLN A 1192 17.30 8.69 46.56
C GLN A 1192 18.70 8.64 45.92
N ALA A 1193 18.82 8.15 44.68
CA ALA A 1193 20.09 8.07 43.96
C ALA A 1193 20.71 9.46 43.72
N LEU A 1194 19.91 10.45 43.31
CA LEU A 1194 20.37 11.82 43.11
C LEU A 1194 20.82 12.47 44.43
N LEU A 1195 20.08 12.24 45.52
CA LEU A 1195 20.46 12.77 46.84
C LEU A 1195 21.76 12.14 47.33
N ILE A 1196 21.98 10.84 47.11
CA ILE A 1196 23.26 10.18 47.39
C ILE A 1196 24.40 10.81 46.59
N GLU A 1197 24.19 11.23 45.34
CA GLU A 1197 25.20 11.97 44.56
C GLU A 1197 25.43 13.40 45.10
N ALA A 1198 24.39 14.02 45.65
CA ALA A 1198 24.45 15.40 46.16
C ALA A 1198 25.20 15.52 47.48
N PHE A 1199 25.08 14.53 48.37
CA PHE A 1199 25.87 14.36 49.60
C PHE A 1199 27.31 13.93 49.27
#